data_AF-A0A8T6LXD5-F1
#
_entry.id   AF-A0A8T6LXD5-F1
#
_cell.length_a   1.000
_cell.length_b   1.000
_cell.length_c   1.000
_cell.angle_alpha   90.00
_cell.angle_beta   90.00
_cell.angle_gamma   90.00
#
_symmetry.space_group_name_H-M   'P 1'
#
loop_
_entity.id
_entity.type
_entity.pdbx_description
1 polymer ?
#
loop_
_entity_poly.entity_id
_entity_poly.type
_entity_poly.pdbx_seq_one_letter_code
_entity_poly.pdbx_strand_id
1 'polypeptide(L)'
;MGEEKEATYVPEGSDKFFSLYLGEPGFGTLVYDERSMKGLALGLKVNGLAKKVQDVFIVGGTIPFIPPYTSKGKGLTDYQNILGKIKVNENEPPNMSDQLLKERLKTEYEKQYFEKHISNSKERKIESLEDAFKVTESQLKILGKVLPNTTPIRIKAGEEDIRNIMDIRMTKIKKANEVKVEQLQRLYNQYHVELRKNKEDLMDSHINKYCFNKILEDKNLQKKDEKIEDYQKRLKKRLRVPISKIIYNYDKFISGEERSKIIEETVKKLSWVETRDSISTKEYYKKFEKNFEKLKEEKKNIEGKFKTIDRNINWWEILNSRKSISSFINQIPITPGESQLYWASAKEEYSKMFGGIKLSQPLYFHVTGRKELDTGKEVFVDPETGKKYYVDRKDIQSNGKTISLIHNIKEINSDATGARGVKEAKNLINGYNVLMNKFKEGKENPDILLTAHDAGGFRVQPWFKKTEKDLEGVFVADQDISYLVSLPTFQSVEKLNWAVNHNISTNHTKRFEQGPFGSAAIMHTEGEMGENRFKVWGNQTLIKWGNAYEAIEVYKEALKDENISKEDKKNLRNSIKENEEKARIKMKKIETAGDIHQGHAANKYRYSGDQLLEAMFEYQMRTGLPYMAVWDEGIHGVQTRYGAASDYQADIPPIFKKKMEQLEKRDDLTYQEKFNELFKESMKNLRAIPVFNDSIQNLYKKVTLGEYGMKIIENGGVLVDVSGNHSNKSRPFSDEAIDFSLQFPLKYRENGLIIPVNGLANDVGAGHVDLKDGKILYVSHKFQRGQDEIYGIMTHLRKMNNDADIVFGGDAHQPGIGYADGHLVTLHPGFQAMNKFVQTAAAKPAGVRGFINVFYDPTQEEIYEAEFVLNNTLEKIIEEKNIR
;
A
#
# COMPACT_ATOMS: atom_id res chain seq x y z
N MET A 1 -6.18 19.06 50.57
CA MET A 1 -6.20 19.44 49.14
C MET A 1 -4.76 19.72 48.75
N GLY A 2 -4.03 18.68 48.37
CA GLY A 2 -2.65 18.80 47.89
C GLY A 2 -2.65 19.02 46.39
N GLU A 3 -1.78 19.90 45.90
CA GLU A 3 -1.56 20.13 44.47
C GLU A 3 -1.21 18.79 43.80
N GLU A 4 -2.07 18.33 42.89
CA GLU A 4 -1.78 17.22 41.98
C GLU A 4 -0.57 17.63 41.12
N LYS A 5 0.60 17.06 41.40
CA LYS A 5 1.71 17.07 40.45
C LYS A 5 1.33 16.15 39.30
N GLU A 6 0.66 16.71 38.28
CA GLU A 6 0.48 16.01 37.00
C GLU A 6 1.87 15.64 36.46
N ALA A 7 2.20 14.35 36.52
CA ALA A 7 3.42 13.81 35.94
C ALA A 7 3.31 13.87 34.41
N THR A 8 3.83 14.94 33.81
CA THR A 8 4.06 14.99 32.36
C THR A 8 5.05 13.88 31.99
N TYR A 9 4.56 12.81 31.38
CA TYR A 9 5.41 11.75 30.84
C TYR A 9 6.15 12.29 29.60
N VAL A 10 7.46 12.49 29.74
CA VAL A 10 8.38 12.68 28.62
C VAL A 10 9.27 11.45 28.61
N PRO A 11 9.27 10.61 27.56
CA PRO A 11 10.22 9.52 27.48
C PRO A 11 11.64 10.09 27.36
N GLU A 12 12.38 10.07 28.47
CA GLU A 12 13.79 10.47 28.57
C GLU A 12 14.78 9.34 28.17
N GLY A 13 14.31 8.30 27.48
CA GLY A 13 15.15 7.20 26.97
C GLY A 13 15.78 7.49 25.61
N SER A 14 16.88 6.80 25.31
CA SER A 14 17.50 6.77 23.99
C SER A 14 16.78 5.75 23.10
N ASP A 15 15.73 6.21 22.41
CA ASP A 15 14.97 5.36 21.49
C ASP A 15 15.91 4.72 20.44
N LYS A 16 15.84 3.38 20.31
CA LYS A 16 16.69 2.62 19.37
C LYS A 16 16.30 2.88 17.92
N PHE A 17 15.00 3.07 17.71
CA PHE A 17 14.39 3.33 16.41
C PHE A 17 13.34 4.44 16.56
N PHE A 18 13.31 5.38 15.61
CA PHE A 18 12.36 6.50 15.63
C PHE A 18 12.01 6.92 14.19
N SER A 19 10.81 6.59 13.72
CA SER A 19 10.37 6.86 12.35
C SER A 19 8.98 7.45 12.26
N LEU A 20 8.81 8.36 11.30
CA LEU A 20 7.53 9.00 10.98
C LEU A 20 6.90 8.34 9.76
N TYR A 21 5.63 7.96 9.85
CA TYR A 21 4.88 7.33 8.76
C TYR A 21 3.67 8.18 8.34
N LEU A 22 3.50 8.36 7.04
CA LEU A 22 2.36 9.04 6.41
C LEU A 22 1.76 8.15 5.32
N GLY A 23 0.45 7.94 5.34
CA GLY A 23 -0.27 7.23 4.29
C GLY A 23 -1.01 8.20 3.37
N GLU A 24 -0.84 8.06 2.05
CA GLU A 24 -1.66 8.73 1.03
C GLU A 24 -2.06 10.20 1.31
N PRO A 25 -1.09 11.11 1.44
CA PRO A 25 -1.40 12.50 1.77
C PRO A 25 -2.22 13.23 0.71
N GLY A 26 -2.12 12.85 -0.57
CA GLY A 26 -2.83 13.47 -1.67
C GLY A 26 -2.45 14.93 -1.88
N PHE A 27 -1.16 15.27 -1.84
CA PHE A 27 -0.70 16.65 -1.95
C PHE A 27 -1.20 17.32 -3.24
N GLY A 28 -1.79 18.51 -3.13
CA GLY A 28 -2.37 19.19 -4.30
C GLY A 28 -3.75 18.68 -4.73
N THR A 29 -4.40 17.84 -3.94
CA THR A 29 -5.85 17.60 -4.07
C THR A 29 -6.65 18.56 -3.18
N LEU A 30 -7.93 18.73 -3.48
CA LEU A 30 -8.89 19.45 -2.64
C LEU A 30 -9.19 18.74 -1.32
N VAL A 31 -8.87 17.44 -1.20
CA VAL A 31 -9.08 16.69 0.05
C VAL A 31 -7.90 16.80 1.02
N TYR A 32 -6.77 17.33 0.56
CA TYR A 32 -5.62 17.64 1.39
C TYR A 32 -5.74 19.04 2.03
N ASP A 33 -5.24 19.18 3.26
CA ASP A 33 -5.11 20.47 3.94
C ASP A 33 -3.66 20.72 4.33
N GLU A 34 -3.05 21.78 3.78
CA GLU A 34 -1.66 22.14 4.04
C GLU A 34 -1.37 22.46 5.52
N ARG A 35 -2.40 22.84 6.29
CA ARG A 35 -2.27 23.05 7.73
C ARG A 35 -1.91 21.77 8.46
N SER A 36 -2.27 20.61 7.93
CA SER A 36 -1.90 19.31 8.51
C SER A 36 -0.38 19.14 8.60
N MET A 37 0.35 19.47 7.53
CA MET A 37 1.82 19.36 7.50
C MET A 37 2.49 20.43 8.35
N LYS A 38 1.92 21.66 8.39
CA LYS A 38 2.38 22.73 9.28
C LYS A 38 2.21 22.34 10.76
N GLY A 39 1.06 21.78 11.11
CA GLY A 39 0.78 21.28 12.45
C GLY A 39 1.67 20.10 12.83
N LEU A 40 1.93 19.17 11.91
CA LEU A 40 2.88 18.08 12.11
C LEU A 40 4.28 18.62 12.42
N ALA A 41 4.76 19.60 11.65
CA ALA A 41 6.04 20.24 11.90
C ALA A 41 6.09 20.97 13.26
N LEU A 42 5.01 21.67 13.65
CA LEU A 42 4.90 22.30 14.96
C LEU A 42 4.94 21.29 16.09
N GLY A 43 4.13 20.23 16.01
CA GLY A 43 4.03 19.16 17.01
C GLY A 43 5.37 18.45 17.20
N LEU A 44 6.09 18.13 16.12
CA LEU A 44 7.44 17.56 16.19
C LEU A 44 8.42 18.50 16.90
N LYS A 45 8.35 19.81 16.62
CA LYS A 45 9.28 20.79 17.16
C LYS A 45 9.04 21.04 18.65
N VAL A 46 7.80 21.35 19.04
CA VAL A 46 7.44 21.74 20.42
C VAL A 46 7.64 20.58 21.38
N ASN A 47 7.34 19.35 20.96
CA ASN A 47 7.51 18.16 21.79
C ASN A 47 8.93 17.57 21.72
N GLY A 48 9.90 18.26 21.10
CA GLY A 48 11.30 17.83 21.07
C GLY A 48 11.57 16.57 20.24
N LEU A 49 10.64 16.14 19.39
CA LEU A 49 10.72 14.89 18.64
C LEU A 49 11.41 15.06 17.29
N ALA A 50 11.40 16.27 16.70
CA ALA A 50 11.91 16.52 15.36
C ALA A 50 13.35 16.04 15.15
N LYS A 51 14.22 16.25 16.15
CA LYS A 51 15.64 15.85 16.10
C LYS A 51 15.87 14.35 16.28
N LYS A 52 14.88 13.62 16.84
CA LYS A 52 14.95 12.17 17.07
C LYS A 52 14.57 11.38 15.83
N VAL A 53 13.78 11.96 14.92
CA VAL A 53 13.33 11.29 13.68
C VAL A 53 14.52 10.87 12.84
N GLN A 54 14.64 9.56 12.61
CA GLN A 54 15.71 8.95 11.84
C GLN A 54 15.30 8.68 10.39
N ASP A 55 14.05 8.28 10.14
CA ASP A 55 13.51 8.06 8.80
C ASP A 55 12.07 8.59 8.71
N VAL A 56 11.70 9.08 7.52
CA VAL A 56 10.31 9.40 7.17
C VAL A 56 9.86 8.46 6.05
N PHE A 57 8.75 7.77 6.23
CA PHE A 57 8.14 6.92 5.21
C PHE A 57 6.79 7.49 4.78
N ILE A 58 6.63 7.73 3.49
CA ILE A 58 5.36 8.11 2.88
C ILE A 58 4.92 6.97 1.98
N VAL A 59 3.77 6.37 2.26
CA VAL A 59 3.26 5.23 1.51
C VAL A 59 2.03 5.63 0.71
N GLY A 60 2.21 5.69 -0.61
CA GLY A 60 1.16 5.99 -1.58
C GLY A 60 0.75 7.45 -1.66
N GLY A 61 0.01 7.78 -2.73
CA GLY A 61 -0.80 9.00 -2.86
C GLY A 61 -0.03 10.30 -2.69
N THR A 62 1.26 10.35 -3.02
CA THR A 62 2.05 11.58 -2.86
C THR A 62 1.70 12.57 -3.96
N ILE A 63 1.76 12.13 -5.22
CA ILE A 63 1.40 12.95 -6.38
C ILE A 63 0.01 12.55 -6.86
N PRO A 64 -0.93 13.50 -6.99
CA PRO A 64 -2.26 13.21 -7.47
C PRO A 64 -2.24 12.81 -8.95
N PHE A 65 -3.23 12.04 -9.36
CA PHE A 65 -3.38 11.69 -10.77
C PHE A 65 -3.76 12.92 -11.58
N ILE A 66 -3.00 13.21 -12.64
CA ILE A 66 -3.27 14.33 -13.56
C ILE A 66 -3.90 13.77 -14.85
N PRO A 67 -5.25 13.80 -14.96
CA PRO A 67 -5.94 13.23 -16.12
C PRO A 67 -5.69 14.04 -17.39
N PRO A 68 -5.59 13.39 -18.57
CA PRO A 68 -5.40 14.09 -19.83
C PRO A 68 -6.61 14.99 -20.20
N TYR A 69 -6.34 16.20 -20.70
CA TYR A 69 -7.34 17.21 -21.06
C TYR A 69 -8.39 16.75 -22.09
N THR A 70 -8.06 15.77 -22.93
CA THR A 70 -8.88 15.37 -24.08
C THR A 70 -9.86 14.24 -23.80
N SER A 71 -9.81 13.63 -22.63
CA SER A 71 -10.60 12.45 -22.31
C SER A 71 -11.97 12.76 -21.71
N LYS A 72 -13.04 12.42 -22.44
CA LYS A 72 -14.43 12.50 -21.98
C LYS A 72 -14.82 11.23 -21.24
N GLY A 73 -15.05 11.33 -19.93
CA GLY A 73 -15.60 10.25 -19.12
C GLY A 73 -15.81 10.71 -17.68
N LYS A 74 -16.96 10.38 -17.07
CA LYS A 74 -17.34 10.83 -15.72
C LYS A 74 -16.22 10.64 -14.69
N GLY A 75 -15.55 9.49 -14.69
CA GLY A 75 -14.44 9.21 -13.77
C GLY A 75 -13.23 10.13 -13.94
N LEU A 76 -12.87 10.53 -15.17
CA LEU A 76 -11.73 11.44 -15.40
C LEU A 76 -12.08 12.89 -15.05
N THR A 77 -13.34 13.28 -15.25
CA THR A 77 -13.86 14.57 -14.78
C THR A 77 -13.82 14.67 -13.25
N ASP A 78 -14.11 13.59 -12.52
CA ASP A 78 -14.01 13.59 -11.05
C ASP A 78 -12.55 13.76 -10.57
N TYR A 79 -11.59 13.09 -11.24
CA TYR A 79 -10.15 13.32 -10.97
C TYR A 79 -9.73 14.75 -11.33
N GLN A 80 -10.27 15.36 -12.38
CA GLN A 80 -10.03 16.78 -12.64
C GLN A 80 -10.61 17.64 -11.52
N ASN A 81 -11.84 17.36 -11.10
CA ASN A 81 -12.56 18.17 -10.11
C ASN A 81 -11.94 18.11 -8.71
N ILE A 82 -11.24 17.02 -8.35
CA ILE A 82 -10.56 16.91 -7.07
C ILE A 82 -9.19 17.60 -7.03
N LEU A 83 -8.63 18.04 -8.16
CA LEU A 83 -7.35 18.76 -8.16
C LEU A 83 -7.47 20.13 -7.50
N GLY A 84 -6.51 20.42 -6.63
CA GLY A 84 -6.40 21.66 -5.89
C GLY A 84 -5.83 22.81 -6.73
N LYS A 85 -5.31 23.82 -6.02
CA LYS A 85 -4.76 25.03 -6.62
C LYS A 85 -3.28 25.20 -6.31
N ILE A 86 -2.60 25.97 -7.16
CA ILE A 86 -1.21 26.39 -7.02
C ILE A 86 -1.13 27.91 -7.23
N LYS A 87 -0.21 28.59 -6.52
CA LYS A 87 0.03 30.02 -6.71
C LYS A 87 0.57 30.30 -8.12
N VAL A 88 0.02 31.33 -8.76
CA VAL A 88 0.46 31.78 -10.09
C VAL A 88 1.81 32.50 -9.95
N ASN A 89 2.77 32.16 -10.80
CA ASN A 89 4.03 32.89 -10.87
C ASN A 89 3.89 34.07 -11.84
N GLU A 90 4.40 35.25 -11.49
CA GLU A 90 4.16 36.50 -12.25
C GLU A 90 4.66 36.44 -13.72
N ASN A 91 5.60 35.53 -14.01
CA ASN A 91 6.18 35.32 -15.34
C ASN A 91 5.70 34.02 -16.03
N GLU A 92 4.66 33.35 -15.50
CA GLU A 92 4.17 32.09 -16.07
C GLU A 92 3.32 32.36 -17.33
N PRO A 93 3.56 31.68 -18.47
CA PRO A 93 2.72 31.83 -19.64
C PRO A 93 1.27 31.41 -19.34
N PRO A 94 0.26 32.04 -19.98
CA PRO A 94 -1.15 31.69 -19.78
C PRO A 94 -1.36 30.21 -20.09
N ASN A 95 -1.98 29.49 -19.16
CA ASN A 95 -2.19 28.05 -19.28
C ASN A 95 -3.17 27.71 -20.42
N MET A 96 -3.21 26.45 -20.81
CA MET A 96 -4.01 25.99 -21.96
C MET A 96 -5.52 26.17 -21.73
N SER A 97 -5.99 26.02 -20.49
CA SER A 97 -7.39 26.28 -20.13
C SER A 97 -7.75 27.76 -20.30
N ASP A 98 -6.88 28.68 -19.88
CA ASP A 98 -7.03 30.13 -20.02
C ASP A 98 -6.99 30.55 -21.48
N GLN A 99 -6.15 29.91 -22.30
CA GLN A 99 -6.14 30.11 -23.76
C GLN A 99 -7.49 29.69 -24.37
N LEU A 100 -7.98 28.48 -24.04
CA LEU A 100 -9.27 27.97 -24.53
C LEU A 100 -10.47 28.78 -24.01
N LEU A 101 -10.40 29.30 -22.78
CA LEU A 101 -11.41 30.18 -22.20
C LEU A 101 -11.40 31.52 -22.92
N LYS A 102 -10.22 32.14 -23.12
CA LYS A 102 -10.05 33.39 -23.88
C LYS A 102 -10.61 33.29 -25.29
N GLU A 103 -10.38 32.16 -25.98
CA GLU A 103 -10.93 31.88 -27.32
C GLU A 103 -12.47 31.77 -27.34
N ARG A 104 -13.11 31.51 -26.20
CA ARG A 104 -14.56 31.34 -26.06
C ARG A 104 -15.29 32.57 -25.52
N LEU A 105 -14.58 33.62 -25.09
CA LEU A 105 -15.21 34.86 -24.62
C LEU A 105 -15.79 35.60 -25.83
N LYS A 106 -17.12 35.69 -25.92
CA LYS A 106 -17.81 36.26 -27.08
C LYS A 106 -18.27 37.70 -26.83
N THR A 107 -18.41 38.10 -25.57
CA THR A 107 -18.91 39.41 -25.18
C THR A 107 -17.88 40.20 -24.37
N GLU A 108 -18.01 41.53 -24.40
CA GLU A 108 -17.14 42.44 -23.64
C GLU A 108 -17.28 42.24 -22.13
N TYR A 109 -18.48 41.90 -21.66
CA TYR A 109 -18.73 41.54 -20.27
C TYR A 109 -17.99 40.26 -19.86
N GLU A 110 -18.03 39.20 -20.68
CA GLU A 110 -17.30 37.96 -20.41
C GLU A 110 -15.78 38.19 -20.38
N LYS A 111 -15.25 39.07 -21.25
CA LYS A 111 -13.84 39.48 -21.21
C LYS A 111 -13.49 40.20 -19.92
N GLN A 112 -14.28 41.20 -19.52
CA GLN A 112 -14.07 41.95 -18.27
C GLN A 112 -14.21 41.06 -17.03
N TYR A 113 -15.16 40.13 -17.03
CA TYR A 113 -15.34 39.15 -15.95
C TYR A 113 -14.16 38.19 -15.88
N PHE A 114 -13.70 37.66 -17.02
CA PHE A 114 -12.52 36.81 -17.10
C PHE A 114 -11.27 37.56 -16.62
N GLU A 115 -11.05 38.80 -17.05
CA GLU A 115 -9.91 39.60 -16.61
C GLU A 115 -9.94 39.88 -15.10
N LYS A 116 -11.12 40.24 -14.57
CA LYS A 116 -11.27 40.62 -13.16
C LYS A 116 -11.23 39.43 -12.21
N HIS A 117 -11.78 38.28 -12.60
CA HIS A 117 -12.04 37.16 -11.69
C HIS A 117 -11.25 35.88 -12.01
N ILE A 118 -10.75 35.72 -13.24
CA ILE A 118 -10.03 34.51 -13.67
C ILE A 118 -8.55 34.82 -13.87
N SER A 119 -8.18 35.78 -14.73
CA SER A 119 -6.76 36.09 -14.99
C SER A 119 -6.06 36.83 -13.86
N ASN A 120 -6.80 37.58 -13.03
CA ASN A 120 -6.28 38.25 -11.84
C ASN A 120 -6.23 37.35 -10.58
N SER A 121 -6.56 36.06 -10.71
CA SER A 121 -6.47 35.14 -9.59
C SER A 121 -5.01 34.91 -9.19
N LYS A 122 -4.69 35.06 -7.90
CA LYS A 122 -3.35 34.74 -7.34
C LYS A 122 -3.05 33.23 -7.36
N GLU A 123 -4.05 32.41 -7.66
CA GLU A 123 -3.98 30.96 -7.68
C GLU A 123 -4.70 30.40 -8.91
N ARG A 124 -4.14 29.37 -9.52
CA ARG A 124 -4.76 28.60 -10.61
C ARG A 124 -4.91 27.15 -10.22
N LYS A 125 -5.73 26.40 -10.95
CA LYS A 125 -5.87 24.96 -10.73
C LYS A 125 -4.56 24.24 -11.07
N ILE A 126 -4.31 23.11 -10.42
CA ILE A 126 -3.24 22.19 -10.81
C ILE A 126 -3.64 21.55 -12.14
N GLU A 127 -2.75 21.66 -13.13
CA GLU A 127 -3.05 21.36 -14.51
C GLU A 127 -2.03 20.40 -15.15
N SER A 128 -0.90 20.20 -14.48
CA SER A 128 0.23 19.40 -14.95
C SER A 128 0.88 18.59 -13.83
N LEU A 129 1.69 17.59 -14.21
CA LEU A 129 2.53 16.87 -13.25
C LEU A 129 3.51 17.82 -12.57
N GLU A 130 4.11 18.77 -13.31
CA GLU A 130 5.05 19.74 -12.75
C GLU A 130 4.43 20.55 -11.61
N ASP A 131 3.18 20.98 -11.76
CA ASP A 131 2.43 21.68 -10.70
C ASP A 131 2.28 20.81 -9.46
N ALA A 132 1.88 19.55 -9.64
CA ALA A 132 1.72 18.60 -8.55
C ALA A 132 3.04 18.33 -7.80
N PHE A 133 4.17 18.24 -8.54
CA PHE A 133 5.50 18.12 -7.97
C PHE A 133 5.92 19.38 -7.21
N LYS A 134 5.62 20.59 -7.69
CA LYS A 134 5.88 21.86 -6.98
C LYS A 134 5.09 21.95 -5.67
N VAL A 135 3.81 21.55 -5.68
CA VAL A 135 3.01 21.50 -4.45
C VAL A 135 3.61 20.49 -3.48
N THR A 136 3.96 19.29 -3.94
CA THR A 136 4.60 18.25 -3.12
C THR A 136 5.92 18.74 -2.51
N GLU A 137 6.77 19.38 -3.30
CA GLU A 137 8.01 20.00 -2.82
C GLU A 137 7.73 21.01 -1.71
N SER A 138 6.71 21.87 -1.87
CA SER A 138 6.35 22.85 -0.85
C SER A 138 5.96 22.20 0.49
N GLN A 139 5.22 21.09 0.45
CA GLN A 139 4.77 20.39 1.65
C GLN A 139 5.93 19.64 2.32
N LEU A 140 6.78 18.96 1.55
CA LEU A 140 7.97 18.30 2.08
C LEU A 140 8.98 19.30 2.66
N LYS A 141 9.10 20.52 2.11
CA LYS A 141 9.92 21.59 2.68
C LYS A 141 9.43 22.05 4.05
N ILE A 142 8.12 22.05 4.32
CA ILE A 142 7.58 22.42 5.65
C ILE A 142 8.11 21.43 6.69
N LEU A 143 8.04 20.13 6.40
CA LEU A 143 8.59 19.09 7.26
C LEU A 143 10.13 19.16 7.34
N GLY A 144 10.79 19.36 6.21
CA GLY A 144 12.24 19.46 6.11
C GLY A 144 12.86 20.63 6.90
N LYS A 145 12.08 21.68 7.22
CA LYS A 145 12.54 22.78 8.09
C LYS A 145 12.80 22.37 9.54
N VAL A 146 12.15 21.30 10.02
CA VAL A 146 12.29 20.86 11.41
C VAL A 146 13.12 19.58 11.56
N LEU A 147 13.20 18.76 10.52
CA LEU A 147 13.98 17.52 10.52
C LEU A 147 15.49 17.77 10.33
N PRO A 148 16.35 16.93 10.92
CA PRO A 148 17.77 16.91 10.59
C PRO A 148 18.00 16.71 9.07
N ASN A 149 19.00 17.39 8.50
CA ASN A 149 19.33 17.25 7.07
C ASN A 149 19.76 15.83 6.68
N THR A 150 20.18 15.00 7.63
CA THR A 150 20.57 13.61 7.40
C THR A 150 19.39 12.65 7.35
N THR A 151 18.18 13.09 7.70
CA THR A 151 16.99 12.25 7.81
C THR A 151 16.46 11.92 6.41
N PRO A 152 16.56 10.67 5.92
CA PRO A 152 15.97 10.29 4.65
C PRO A 152 14.44 10.37 4.65
N ILE A 153 13.88 10.85 3.54
CA ILE A 153 12.46 10.77 3.20
C ILE A 153 12.30 9.70 2.13
N ARG A 154 11.54 8.65 2.44
CA ARG A 154 11.32 7.48 1.58
C ARG A 154 9.87 7.44 1.13
N ILE A 155 9.64 7.51 -0.16
CA ILE A 155 8.31 7.59 -0.76
C ILE A 155 8.05 6.30 -1.54
N LYS A 156 6.98 5.60 -1.20
CA LYS A 156 6.46 4.48 -1.97
C LYS A 156 5.35 4.97 -2.89
N ALA A 157 5.49 4.74 -4.20
CA ALA A 157 4.48 5.07 -5.19
C ALA A 157 3.13 4.40 -4.88
N GLY A 158 2.05 5.16 -4.99
CA GLY A 158 0.69 4.67 -4.85
C GLY A 158 -0.08 4.55 -6.16
N GLU A 159 -1.38 4.33 -6.04
CA GLU A 159 -2.26 4.09 -7.20
C GLU A 159 -2.29 5.29 -8.17
N GLU A 160 -2.25 6.51 -7.66
CA GLU A 160 -2.26 7.73 -8.47
C GLU A 160 -0.91 7.97 -9.16
N ASP A 161 0.20 7.75 -8.45
CA ASP A 161 1.54 7.74 -9.03
C ASP A 161 1.66 6.69 -10.15
N ILE A 162 1.12 5.49 -9.93
CA ILE A 162 1.09 4.40 -10.93
C ILE A 162 0.30 4.82 -12.17
N ARG A 163 -0.83 5.51 -12.02
CA ARG A 163 -1.61 6.02 -13.17
C ARG A 163 -0.84 7.09 -13.94
N ASN A 164 -0.14 7.99 -13.26
CA ASN A 164 0.74 8.96 -13.91
C ASN A 164 1.86 8.26 -14.70
N ILE A 165 2.51 7.23 -14.13
CA ILE A 165 3.51 6.40 -14.83
C ILE A 165 2.88 5.70 -16.03
N MET A 166 1.65 5.18 -15.92
CA MET A 166 0.92 4.58 -17.03
C MET A 166 0.70 5.59 -18.16
N ASP A 167 0.32 6.83 -17.86
CA ASP A 167 0.10 7.85 -18.89
C ASP A 167 1.39 8.28 -19.60
N ILE A 168 2.51 8.36 -18.87
CA ILE A 168 3.85 8.56 -19.46
C ILE A 168 4.21 7.38 -20.39
N ARG A 169 4.01 6.15 -19.90
CA ARG A 169 4.20 4.93 -20.70
C ARG A 169 3.36 4.98 -21.97
N MET A 170 2.10 5.42 -21.87
CA MET A 170 1.22 5.50 -23.02
C MET A 170 1.68 6.53 -24.04
N THR A 171 2.19 7.66 -23.58
CA THR A 171 2.78 8.68 -24.46
C THR A 171 3.99 8.16 -25.21
N LYS A 172 4.86 7.37 -24.54
CA LYS A 172 6.02 6.72 -25.18
C LYS A 172 5.59 5.68 -26.23
N ILE A 173 4.60 4.84 -25.91
CA ILE A 173 4.04 3.87 -26.85
C ILE A 173 3.51 4.59 -28.09
N LYS A 174 2.74 5.68 -27.90
CA LYS A 174 2.21 6.48 -29.01
C LYS A 174 3.32 6.99 -29.93
N LYS A 175 4.34 7.64 -29.39
CA LYS A 175 5.48 8.16 -30.16
C LYS A 175 6.22 7.06 -30.92
N ALA A 176 6.49 5.92 -30.27
CA ALA A 176 7.15 4.80 -30.92
C ALA A 176 6.32 4.22 -32.07
N ASN A 177 4.98 4.22 -31.93
CA ASN A 177 4.09 3.78 -32.98
C ASN A 177 4.02 4.75 -34.16
N GLU A 178 4.08 6.06 -33.93
CA GLU A 178 4.17 7.05 -35.01
C GLU A 178 5.40 6.75 -35.90
N VAL A 179 6.54 6.43 -35.28
CA VAL A 179 7.76 6.00 -36.01
C VAL A 179 7.56 4.67 -36.75
N LYS A 180 6.91 3.67 -36.13
CA LYS A 180 6.61 2.39 -36.79
C LYS A 180 5.69 2.56 -38.00
N VAL A 181 4.70 3.46 -37.93
CA VAL A 181 3.81 3.77 -39.06
C VAL A 181 4.60 4.38 -40.21
N GLU A 182 5.51 5.33 -39.93
CA GLU A 182 6.40 5.89 -40.97
C GLU A 182 7.27 4.81 -41.63
N GLN A 183 7.82 3.88 -40.85
CA GLN A 183 8.60 2.76 -41.37
C GLN A 183 7.75 1.82 -42.24
N LEU A 184 6.55 1.48 -41.79
CA LEU A 184 5.61 0.67 -42.58
C LEU A 184 5.21 1.36 -43.88
N GLN A 185 5.00 2.68 -43.87
CA GLN A 185 4.70 3.46 -45.07
C GLN A 185 5.87 3.48 -46.05
N ARG A 186 7.11 3.60 -45.56
CA ARG A 186 8.32 3.50 -46.40
C ARG A 186 8.44 2.11 -47.03
N LEU A 187 8.25 1.05 -46.24
CA LEU A 187 8.27 -0.33 -46.74
C LEU A 187 7.13 -0.58 -47.75
N TYR A 188 5.93 -0.05 -47.49
CA TYR A 188 4.81 -0.12 -48.42
C TYR A 188 5.18 0.50 -49.76
N ASN A 189 5.74 1.72 -49.77
CA ASN A 189 6.17 2.39 -50.99
C ASN A 189 7.30 1.62 -51.70
N GLN A 190 8.28 1.09 -50.96
CA GLN A 190 9.36 0.28 -51.51
C GLN A 190 8.80 -0.97 -52.20
N TYR A 191 7.99 -1.77 -51.49
CA TYR A 191 7.40 -2.98 -52.05
C TYR A 191 6.43 -2.68 -53.19
N HIS A 192 5.72 -1.55 -53.17
CA HIS A 192 4.88 -1.11 -54.28
C HIS A 192 5.72 -0.85 -55.56
N VAL A 193 6.87 -0.19 -55.42
CA VAL A 193 7.81 0.03 -56.53
C VAL A 193 8.42 -1.30 -57.01
N GLU A 194 8.82 -2.18 -56.09
CA GLU A 194 9.32 -3.52 -56.44
C GLU A 194 8.27 -4.37 -57.15
N LEU A 195 7.01 -4.33 -56.71
CA LEU A 195 5.88 -5.01 -57.35
C LEU A 195 5.63 -4.49 -58.76
N ARG A 196 5.70 -3.16 -58.95
CA ARG A 196 5.55 -2.53 -60.27
C ARG A 196 6.67 -2.97 -61.22
N LYS A 197 7.93 -2.88 -60.77
CA LYS A 197 9.09 -3.31 -61.55
C LYS A 197 9.03 -4.79 -61.89
N ASN A 198 8.76 -5.65 -60.90
CA ASN A 198 8.63 -7.10 -61.13
C ASN A 198 7.47 -7.41 -62.09
N LYS A 199 6.36 -6.65 -62.05
CA LYS A 199 5.25 -6.78 -62.98
C LYS A 199 5.63 -6.39 -64.41
N GLU A 200 6.43 -5.34 -64.59
CA GLU A 200 7.01 -4.93 -65.88
C GLU A 200 7.96 -6.03 -66.41
N ASP A 201 8.90 -6.50 -65.58
CA ASP A 201 9.84 -7.59 -65.92
C ASP A 201 9.11 -8.91 -66.26
N LEU A 202 8.04 -9.23 -65.53
CA LEU A 202 7.22 -10.42 -65.76
C LEU A 202 6.38 -10.27 -67.05
N MET A 203 5.90 -9.06 -67.36
CA MET A 203 5.21 -8.76 -68.62
C MET A 203 6.16 -8.99 -69.80
N ASP A 204 7.35 -8.42 -69.77
CA ASP A 204 8.38 -8.58 -70.80
C ASP A 204 8.78 -10.06 -70.95
N SER A 205 8.99 -10.76 -69.84
CA SER A 205 9.34 -12.18 -69.85
C SER A 205 8.20 -13.05 -70.41
N HIS A 206 6.93 -12.73 -70.11
CA HIS A 206 5.76 -13.42 -70.67
C HIS A 206 5.62 -13.17 -72.17
N ILE A 207 5.77 -11.92 -72.61
CA ILE A 207 5.74 -11.55 -74.03
C ILE A 207 6.80 -12.35 -74.79
N ASN A 208 8.03 -12.40 -74.27
CA ASN A 208 9.11 -13.15 -74.88
C ASN A 208 8.81 -14.66 -74.89
N LYS A 209 8.40 -15.24 -73.76
CA LYS A 209 8.04 -16.68 -73.66
C LYS A 209 6.94 -17.05 -74.67
N TYR A 210 5.88 -16.25 -74.75
CA TYR A 210 4.77 -16.48 -75.67
C TYR A 210 5.23 -16.41 -77.14
N CYS A 211 5.96 -15.35 -77.50
CA CYS A 211 6.40 -15.15 -78.87
C CYS A 211 7.40 -16.22 -79.30
N PHE A 212 8.33 -16.63 -78.43
CA PHE A 212 9.25 -17.73 -78.71
C PHE A 212 8.52 -19.06 -78.90
N ASN A 213 7.58 -19.41 -78.01
CA ASN A 213 6.76 -20.62 -78.18
C ASN A 213 6.01 -20.59 -79.51
N LYS A 214 5.43 -19.45 -79.87
CA LYS A 214 4.72 -19.30 -81.15
C LYS A 214 5.63 -19.43 -82.37
N ILE A 215 6.86 -18.93 -82.33
CA ILE A 215 7.84 -19.11 -83.41
C ILE A 215 8.27 -20.58 -83.53
N LEU A 216 8.45 -21.28 -82.40
CA LEU A 216 8.79 -22.72 -82.42
C LEU A 216 7.63 -23.59 -82.94
N GLU A 217 6.39 -23.24 -82.59
CA GLU A 217 5.18 -23.99 -82.96
C GLU A 217 4.71 -23.70 -84.41
N ASP A 218 4.80 -22.45 -84.86
CA ASP A 218 4.28 -22.02 -86.16
C ASP A 218 5.42 -21.83 -87.16
N LYS A 219 5.55 -22.78 -88.10
CA LYS A 219 6.52 -22.73 -89.20
C LYS A 219 6.41 -21.46 -90.06
N ASN A 220 5.28 -20.75 -90.03
CA ASN A 220 5.12 -19.48 -90.76
C ASN A 220 5.75 -18.28 -90.05
N LEU A 221 6.11 -18.42 -88.78
CA LEU A 221 6.77 -17.40 -87.98
C LEU A 221 8.28 -17.59 -87.88
N GLN A 222 8.83 -18.71 -88.37
CA GLN A 222 10.28 -18.93 -88.49
C GLN A 222 10.86 -18.17 -89.68
N LYS A 223 12.13 -17.79 -89.59
CA LYS A 223 12.84 -17.09 -90.66
C LYS A 223 13.07 -18.04 -91.84
N LYS A 224 12.74 -17.56 -93.04
CA LYS A 224 13.01 -18.26 -94.30
C LYS A 224 14.17 -17.56 -95.04
N ASP A 225 14.32 -17.77 -96.35
CA ASP A 225 15.28 -17.08 -97.21
C ASP A 225 14.90 -15.61 -97.49
N GLU A 226 14.42 -14.89 -96.48
CA GLU A 226 14.00 -13.49 -96.58
C GLU A 226 14.98 -12.55 -95.86
N LYS A 227 15.00 -11.27 -96.28
CA LYS A 227 15.78 -10.23 -95.61
C LYS A 227 15.26 -10.00 -94.19
N ILE A 228 16.15 -9.62 -93.27
CA ILE A 228 15.80 -9.49 -91.84
C ILE A 228 14.74 -8.43 -91.60
N GLU A 229 14.71 -7.37 -92.42
CA GLU A 229 13.71 -6.30 -92.36
C GLU A 229 12.31 -6.81 -92.73
N ASP A 230 12.21 -7.68 -93.74
CA ASP A 230 10.95 -8.27 -94.19
C ASP A 230 10.43 -9.31 -93.18
N TYR A 231 11.36 -10.07 -92.59
CA TYR A 231 11.06 -10.98 -91.49
C TYR A 231 10.50 -10.24 -90.26
N GLN A 232 11.14 -9.13 -89.85
CA GLN A 232 10.66 -8.29 -88.75
C GLN A 232 9.27 -7.69 -89.04
N LYS A 233 9.01 -7.21 -90.27
CA LYS A 233 7.67 -6.72 -90.67
C LYS A 233 6.61 -7.81 -90.54
N ARG A 234 6.91 -9.05 -90.97
CA ARG A 234 6.00 -10.20 -90.85
C ARG A 234 5.72 -10.55 -89.38
N LEU A 235 6.77 -10.67 -88.57
CA LEU A 235 6.66 -10.93 -87.12
C LEU A 235 5.82 -9.85 -86.43
N LYS A 236 6.10 -8.57 -86.71
CA LYS A 236 5.33 -7.44 -86.16
C LYS A 236 3.86 -7.54 -86.52
N LYS A 237 3.51 -7.84 -87.78
CA LYS A 237 2.10 -7.98 -88.21
C LYS A 237 1.38 -9.12 -87.48
N ARG A 238 2.04 -10.26 -87.31
CA ARG A 238 1.46 -11.47 -86.72
C ARG A 238 1.40 -11.45 -85.19
N LEU A 239 2.42 -10.92 -84.53
CA LEU A 239 2.55 -10.90 -83.08
C LEU A 239 1.95 -9.65 -82.42
N ARG A 240 1.65 -8.58 -83.17
CA ARG A 240 1.09 -7.33 -82.62
C ARG A 240 -0.16 -7.54 -81.77
N VAL A 241 -1.15 -8.28 -82.25
CA VAL A 241 -2.41 -8.50 -81.52
C VAL A 241 -2.18 -9.34 -80.26
N PRO A 242 -1.48 -10.50 -80.33
CA PRO A 242 -1.14 -11.28 -79.14
C PRO A 242 -0.32 -10.52 -78.10
N ILE A 243 0.74 -9.81 -78.51
CA ILE A 243 1.57 -9.01 -77.60
C ILE A 243 0.72 -7.91 -76.94
N SER A 244 -0.13 -7.23 -77.72
CA SER A 244 -1.04 -6.21 -77.17
C SER A 244 -2.00 -6.78 -76.13
N LYS A 245 -2.48 -8.01 -76.30
CA LYS A 245 -3.32 -8.69 -75.30
C LYS A 245 -2.54 -9.02 -74.03
N ILE A 246 -1.30 -9.48 -74.13
CA ILE A 246 -0.44 -9.76 -72.97
C ILE A 246 -0.15 -8.46 -72.22
N ILE A 247 0.23 -7.38 -72.93
CA ILE A 247 0.43 -6.06 -72.33
C ILE A 247 -0.82 -5.61 -71.60
N TYR A 248 -2.01 -5.71 -72.22
CA TYR A 248 -3.27 -5.29 -71.60
C TYR A 248 -3.62 -6.07 -70.32
N ASN A 249 -3.31 -7.37 -70.28
CA ASN A 249 -3.54 -8.21 -69.10
C ASN A 249 -2.64 -7.82 -67.91
N TYR A 250 -1.47 -7.23 -68.18
CA TYR A 250 -0.56 -6.75 -67.15
C TYR A 250 -0.87 -5.29 -66.83
N ASP A 251 -0.92 -4.40 -67.82
CA ASP A 251 -1.24 -2.99 -67.63
C ASP A 251 -2.08 -2.41 -68.78
N LYS A 252 -3.36 -2.15 -68.47
CA LYS A 252 -4.33 -1.56 -69.41
C LYS A 252 -4.07 -0.09 -69.74
N PHE A 253 -3.22 0.59 -68.97
CA PHE A 253 -2.97 2.03 -69.09
C PHE A 253 -1.73 2.39 -69.94
N ILE A 254 -0.97 1.39 -70.41
CA ILE A 254 0.16 1.64 -71.33
C ILE A 254 -0.33 2.30 -72.61
N SER A 255 0.28 3.45 -72.93
CA SER A 255 -0.06 4.29 -74.07
C SER A 255 0.11 3.55 -75.41
N GLY A 256 -0.61 4.00 -76.44
CA GLY A 256 -0.52 3.38 -77.77
C GLY A 256 0.88 3.47 -78.40
N GLU A 257 1.62 4.54 -78.10
CA GLU A 257 2.98 4.76 -78.57
C GLU A 257 3.97 3.80 -77.88
N GLU A 258 3.89 3.69 -76.56
CA GLU A 258 4.76 2.83 -75.75
C GLU A 258 4.50 1.35 -76.02
N ARG A 259 3.23 0.96 -76.19
CA ARG A 259 2.86 -0.38 -76.66
C ARG A 259 3.49 -0.71 -78.01
N SER A 260 3.56 0.27 -78.91
CA SER A 260 4.18 0.09 -80.22
C SER A 260 5.71 -0.07 -80.10
N LYS A 261 6.36 0.67 -79.20
CA LYS A 261 7.80 0.52 -78.88
C LYS A 261 8.12 -0.86 -78.32
N ILE A 262 7.37 -1.34 -77.32
CA ILE A 262 7.55 -2.68 -76.73
C ILE A 262 7.42 -3.78 -77.80
N ILE A 263 6.44 -3.67 -78.69
CA ILE A 263 6.25 -4.61 -79.80
C ILE A 263 7.45 -4.57 -80.76
N GLU A 264 7.94 -3.39 -81.12
CA GLU A 264 9.10 -3.24 -82.00
C GLU A 264 10.37 -3.81 -81.40
N GLU A 265 10.66 -3.52 -80.13
CA GLU A 265 11.82 -4.05 -79.43
C GLU A 265 11.76 -5.56 -79.26
N THR A 266 10.58 -6.10 -78.92
CA THR A 266 10.34 -7.54 -78.83
C THR A 266 10.62 -8.22 -80.18
N VAL A 267 10.08 -7.68 -81.28
CA VAL A 267 10.28 -8.21 -82.62
C VAL A 267 11.76 -8.16 -83.04
N LYS A 268 12.47 -7.07 -82.72
CA LYS A 268 13.91 -6.96 -82.95
C LYS A 268 14.69 -8.02 -82.16
N LYS A 269 14.42 -8.16 -80.85
CA LYS A 269 15.05 -9.18 -79.98
C LYS A 269 14.83 -10.61 -80.51
N LEU A 270 13.60 -10.93 -80.91
CA LEU A 270 13.26 -12.25 -81.46
C LEU A 270 13.95 -12.54 -82.79
N SER A 271 14.01 -11.54 -83.69
CA SER A 271 14.66 -11.68 -85.00
C SER A 271 16.17 -11.94 -84.91
N TRP A 272 16.82 -11.47 -83.83
CA TRP A 272 18.24 -11.70 -83.56
C TRP A 272 18.51 -13.13 -83.07
N VAL A 273 17.59 -13.73 -82.30
CA VAL A 273 17.78 -15.09 -81.75
C VAL A 273 17.66 -16.18 -82.82
N GLU A 274 16.81 -15.97 -83.83
CA GLU A 274 16.67 -16.88 -84.99
C GLU A 274 17.87 -16.85 -85.96
N THR A 275 18.80 -15.90 -85.82
CA THR A 275 20.04 -15.87 -86.63
C THR A 275 21.18 -16.70 -86.04
N ARG A 276 20.97 -17.43 -84.95
CA ARG A 276 21.96 -18.31 -84.32
C ARG A 276 21.58 -19.80 -84.49
N ASP A 277 22.57 -20.69 -84.38
CA ASP A 277 22.37 -22.14 -84.49
C ASP A 277 21.40 -22.69 -83.44
N SER A 278 20.63 -23.71 -83.82
CA SER A 278 19.50 -24.28 -83.07
C SER A 278 19.79 -24.70 -81.61
N ILE A 279 21.04 -25.10 -81.31
CA ILE A 279 21.49 -25.48 -79.96
C ILE A 279 21.53 -24.24 -79.04
N SER A 280 22.04 -23.12 -79.54
CA SER A 280 22.15 -21.86 -78.79
C SER A 280 20.78 -21.23 -78.51
N THR A 281 19.80 -21.42 -79.41
CA THR A 281 18.41 -20.96 -79.25
C THR A 281 17.68 -21.73 -78.14
N LYS A 282 17.91 -23.05 -78.02
CA LYS A 282 17.34 -23.88 -76.93
C LYS A 282 17.93 -23.55 -75.56
N GLU A 283 19.24 -23.30 -75.46
CA GLU A 283 19.87 -22.87 -74.20
C GLU A 283 19.40 -21.48 -73.78
N TYR A 284 19.29 -20.56 -74.75
CA TYR A 284 18.74 -19.22 -74.53
C TYR A 284 17.30 -19.31 -74.01
N TYR A 285 16.47 -20.19 -74.58
CA TYR A 285 15.10 -20.45 -74.12
C TYR A 285 15.02 -20.99 -72.68
N LYS A 286 15.83 -21.99 -72.32
CA LYS A 286 15.88 -22.52 -70.93
C LYS A 286 16.20 -21.41 -69.92
N LYS A 287 17.03 -20.43 -70.31
CA LYS A 287 17.36 -19.26 -69.48
C LYS A 287 16.15 -18.33 -69.29
N PHE A 288 15.32 -18.12 -70.32
CA PHE A 288 14.06 -17.35 -70.19
C PHE A 288 13.04 -18.05 -69.31
N GLU A 289 12.84 -19.35 -69.50
CA GLU A 289 11.86 -20.11 -68.73
C GLU A 289 12.21 -20.13 -67.23
N LYS A 290 13.49 -20.36 -66.92
CA LYS A 290 14.00 -20.26 -65.55
C LYS A 290 13.84 -18.85 -64.97
N ASN A 291 14.06 -17.81 -65.78
CA ASN A 291 13.88 -16.42 -65.34
C ASN A 291 12.40 -16.06 -65.12
N PHE A 292 11.50 -16.57 -65.96
CA PHE A 292 10.06 -16.37 -65.82
C PHE A 292 9.50 -17.02 -64.54
N GLU A 293 9.85 -18.28 -64.25
CA GLU A 293 9.42 -18.93 -63.01
C GLU A 293 10.02 -18.25 -61.77
N LYS A 294 11.28 -17.80 -61.85
CA LYS A 294 11.92 -17.01 -60.78
C LYS A 294 11.16 -15.70 -60.51
N LEU A 295 10.84 -14.92 -61.54
CA LEU A 295 10.10 -13.66 -61.42
C LEU A 295 8.68 -13.89 -60.87
N LYS A 296 8.04 -15.00 -61.22
CA LYS A 296 6.71 -15.39 -60.73
C LYS A 296 6.73 -15.75 -59.23
N GLU A 297 7.78 -16.43 -58.77
CA GLU A 297 7.98 -16.72 -57.35
C GLU A 297 8.31 -15.45 -56.55
N GLU A 298 9.19 -14.60 -57.08
CA GLU A 298 9.49 -13.28 -56.52
C GLU A 298 8.23 -12.42 -56.39
N LYS A 299 7.37 -12.39 -57.41
CA LYS A 299 6.07 -11.70 -57.36
C LYS A 299 5.23 -12.18 -56.19
N LYS A 300 5.08 -13.50 -56.01
CA LYS A 300 4.28 -14.09 -54.93
C LYS A 300 4.83 -13.72 -53.55
N ASN A 301 6.15 -13.71 -53.39
CA ASN A 301 6.82 -13.31 -52.15
C ASN A 301 6.63 -11.81 -51.85
N ILE A 302 6.80 -10.95 -52.86
CA ILE A 302 6.58 -9.49 -52.73
C ILE A 302 5.10 -9.19 -52.42
N GLU A 303 4.16 -9.83 -53.11
CA GLU A 303 2.71 -9.69 -52.85
C GLU A 303 2.33 -10.16 -51.44
N GLY A 304 2.92 -11.25 -50.94
CA GLY A 304 2.69 -11.72 -49.57
C GLY A 304 3.14 -10.70 -48.53
N LYS A 305 4.34 -10.13 -48.71
CA LYS A 305 4.87 -9.07 -47.84
C LYS A 305 4.05 -7.79 -47.94
N PHE A 306 3.71 -7.37 -49.16
CA PHE A 306 2.91 -6.17 -49.43
C PHE A 306 1.52 -6.26 -48.79
N LYS A 307 0.80 -7.37 -48.98
CA LYS A 307 -0.52 -7.59 -48.34
C LYS A 307 -0.46 -7.56 -46.81
N THR A 308 0.63 -8.06 -46.24
CA THR A 308 0.82 -8.03 -44.78
C THR A 308 1.02 -6.59 -44.29
N ILE A 309 1.83 -5.81 -44.99
CA ILE A 309 2.07 -4.39 -44.67
C ILE A 309 0.79 -3.56 -44.87
N ASP A 310 0.10 -3.76 -45.99
CA ASP A 310 -1.16 -3.08 -46.32
C ASP A 310 -2.27 -3.38 -45.29
N ARG A 311 -2.39 -4.65 -44.87
CA ARG A 311 -3.29 -5.03 -43.78
C ARG A 311 -2.92 -4.31 -42.47
N ASN A 312 -1.64 -4.23 -42.15
CA ASN A 312 -1.18 -3.55 -40.94
C ASN A 312 -1.50 -2.05 -41.00
N ILE A 313 -1.22 -1.36 -42.12
CA ILE A 313 -1.52 0.07 -42.29
C ILE A 313 -3.02 0.34 -42.21
N ASN A 314 -3.85 -0.42 -42.93
CA ASN A 314 -5.31 -0.27 -42.88
C ASN A 314 -5.86 -0.48 -41.46
N TRP A 315 -5.33 -1.48 -40.75
CA TRP A 315 -5.72 -1.73 -39.37
C TRP A 315 -5.30 -0.58 -38.43
N TRP A 316 -4.16 0.05 -38.68
CA TRP A 316 -3.72 1.27 -38.00
C TRP A 316 -4.61 2.49 -38.28
N GLU A 317 -5.03 2.71 -39.53
CA GLU A 317 -5.96 3.81 -39.88
C GLU A 317 -7.31 3.65 -39.17
N ILE A 318 -7.83 2.42 -39.08
CA ILE A 318 -9.04 2.10 -38.33
C ILE A 318 -8.87 2.45 -36.85
N LEU A 319 -7.70 2.14 -36.25
CA LEU A 319 -7.43 2.53 -34.87
C LEU A 319 -7.40 4.06 -34.72
N ASN A 320 -6.65 4.78 -35.57
CA ASN A 320 -6.52 6.25 -35.48
C ASN A 320 -7.84 6.99 -35.67
N SER A 321 -8.80 6.42 -36.40
CA SER A 321 -10.14 6.99 -36.57
C SER A 321 -11.00 6.97 -35.29
N ARG A 322 -10.60 6.20 -34.26
CA ARG A 322 -11.33 6.11 -32.99
C ARG A 322 -10.96 7.24 -32.04
N LYS A 323 -11.98 8.01 -31.61
CA LYS A 323 -11.82 9.25 -30.84
C LYS A 323 -11.32 9.07 -29.39
N SER A 324 -11.27 7.86 -28.83
CA SER A 324 -10.84 7.68 -27.43
C SER A 324 -9.50 6.96 -27.32
N ILE A 325 -8.56 7.60 -26.65
CA ILE A 325 -7.22 7.11 -26.27
C ILE A 325 -7.34 5.71 -25.62
N SER A 326 -8.30 5.50 -24.71
CA SER A 326 -8.52 4.21 -24.06
C SER A 326 -8.93 3.08 -25.03
N SER A 327 -9.73 3.37 -26.06
CA SER A 327 -10.12 2.39 -27.09
C SER A 327 -9.03 2.12 -28.14
N PHE A 328 -8.15 3.10 -28.37
CA PHE A 328 -7.02 3.03 -29.29
C PHE A 328 -5.93 2.07 -28.78
N ILE A 329 -5.78 1.99 -27.46
CA ILE A 329 -4.59 1.48 -26.79
C ILE A 329 -4.63 -0.03 -26.50
N ASN A 330 -5.80 -0.59 -26.19
CA ASN A 330 -5.96 -2.03 -25.94
C ASN A 330 -5.84 -2.90 -27.20
N GLN A 331 -5.65 -2.26 -28.35
CA GLN A 331 -5.62 -2.89 -29.67
C GLN A 331 -4.31 -2.57 -30.38
N ILE A 332 -3.23 -2.21 -29.68
CA ILE A 332 -1.91 -2.05 -30.32
C ILE A 332 -1.11 -3.34 -30.12
N PRO A 333 -0.57 -3.97 -31.18
CA PRO A 333 0.28 -5.14 -31.05
C PRO A 333 1.68 -4.70 -30.59
N ILE A 334 1.82 -4.44 -29.30
CA ILE A 334 3.12 -4.40 -28.63
C ILE A 334 3.41 -5.77 -28.03
N THR A 335 4.65 -6.24 -28.17
CA THR A 335 5.08 -7.45 -27.49
C THR A 335 5.16 -7.23 -25.98
N PRO A 336 5.05 -8.28 -25.15
CA PRO A 336 5.27 -8.16 -23.71
C PRO A 336 6.62 -7.52 -23.34
N GLY A 337 7.69 -7.83 -24.08
CA GLY A 337 9.02 -7.23 -23.85
C GLY A 337 9.08 -5.73 -24.14
N GLU A 338 8.50 -5.27 -25.26
CA GLU A 338 8.40 -3.83 -25.57
C GLU A 338 7.57 -3.08 -24.52
N SER A 339 6.46 -3.68 -24.11
CA SER A 339 5.59 -3.17 -23.05
C SER A 339 6.34 -2.92 -21.73
N GLN A 340 7.26 -3.82 -21.37
CA GLN A 340 8.11 -3.69 -20.17
C GLN A 340 9.15 -2.58 -20.29
N LEU A 341 9.80 -2.45 -21.45
CA LEU A 341 10.78 -1.40 -21.69
C LEU A 341 10.14 -0.01 -21.58
N TYR A 342 8.94 0.16 -22.15
CA TYR A 342 8.19 1.41 -21.99
C TYR A 342 7.78 1.67 -20.55
N TRP A 343 7.43 0.63 -19.78
CA TRP A 343 7.16 0.76 -18.35
C TRP A 343 8.41 1.17 -17.56
N ALA A 344 9.54 0.51 -17.78
CA ALA A 344 10.81 0.83 -17.13
C ALA A 344 11.25 2.27 -17.43
N SER A 345 11.20 2.67 -18.70
CA SER A 345 11.50 4.05 -19.13
C SER A 345 10.54 5.08 -18.53
N ALA A 346 9.24 4.79 -18.48
CA ALA A 346 8.25 5.68 -17.86
C ALA A 346 8.45 5.80 -16.35
N LYS A 347 8.76 4.69 -15.67
CA LYS A 347 9.12 4.68 -14.24
C LYS A 347 10.37 5.52 -13.99
N GLU A 348 11.41 5.38 -14.82
CA GLU A 348 12.64 6.17 -14.69
C GLU A 348 12.37 7.67 -14.91
N GLU A 349 11.61 8.03 -15.94
CA GLU A 349 11.21 9.42 -16.22
C GLU A 349 10.44 10.03 -15.04
N TYR A 350 9.47 9.31 -14.51
CA TYR A 350 8.70 9.74 -13.34
C TYR A 350 9.58 9.83 -12.08
N SER A 351 10.51 8.89 -11.88
CA SER A 351 11.44 8.91 -10.75
C SER A 351 12.43 10.09 -10.84
N LYS A 352 12.84 10.49 -12.05
CA LYS A 352 13.67 11.68 -12.27
C LYS A 352 12.97 12.97 -11.85
N MET A 353 11.64 13.05 -11.99
CA MET A 353 10.86 14.19 -11.50
C MET A 353 10.95 14.32 -9.97
N PHE A 354 10.91 13.21 -9.22
CA PHE A 354 11.20 13.20 -7.78
C PHE A 354 12.64 13.64 -7.48
N GLY A 355 13.62 13.21 -8.30
CA GLY A 355 15.01 13.67 -8.19
C GLY A 355 15.20 15.17 -8.44
N GLY A 356 14.22 15.84 -9.06
CA GLY A 356 14.20 17.30 -9.25
C GLY A 356 13.73 18.09 -8.03
N ILE A 357 13.11 17.45 -7.04
CA ILE A 357 12.67 18.11 -5.80
C ILE A 357 13.90 18.51 -4.98
N LYS A 358 14.04 19.80 -4.68
CA LYS A 358 15.19 20.33 -3.92
C LYS A 358 14.87 20.37 -2.42
N LEU A 359 15.29 19.33 -1.71
CA LEU A 359 15.23 19.24 -0.24
C LEU A 359 16.63 19.23 0.36
N SER A 360 16.76 19.65 1.62
CA SER A 360 18.01 19.46 2.38
C SER A 360 18.18 18.00 2.84
N GLN A 361 17.07 17.25 2.92
CA GLN A 361 17.04 15.83 3.23
C GLN A 361 17.23 14.94 2.00
N PRO A 362 17.88 13.75 2.13
CA PRO A 362 17.90 12.73 1.09
C PRO A 362 16.48 12.25 0.76
N LEU A 363 16.14 12.18 -0.52
CA LEU A 363 14.85 11.72 -1.00
C LEU A 363 15.00 10.43 -1.81
N TYR A 364 14.26 9.39 -1.40
CA TYR A 364 14.25 8.09 -2.06
C TYR A 364 12.83 7.76 -2.56
N PHE A 365 12.70 7.39 -3.83
CA PHE A 365 11.43 7.00 -4.42
C PHE A 365 11.43 5.51 -4.79
N HIS A 366 10.42 4.80 -4.31
CA HIS A 366 10.28 3.35 -4.44
C HIS A 366 9.00 3.03 -5.23
N VAL A 367 9.11 2.20 -6.26
CA VAL A 367 7.96 1.75 -7.08
C VAL A 367 7.97 0.24 -7.16
N THR A 368 6.88 -0.43 -6.74
CA THR A 368 6.72 -1.88 -6.91
C THR A 368 6.78 -2.25 -8.39
N GLY A 369 7.47 -3.32 -8.75
CA GLY A 369 7.28 -3.95 -10.07
C GLY A 369 5.88 -4.56 -10.18
N ARG A 370 5.29 -4.57 -11.38
CA ARG A 370 4.07 -5.37 -11.65
C ARG A 370 4.39 -6.87 -11.60
N LYS A 371 3.43 -7.66 -11.12
CA LYS A 371 3.56 -9.11 -10.88
C LYS A 371 3.57 -9.97 -12.15
N GLU A 372 3.31 -9.39 -13.32
CA GLU A 372 3.49 -10.03 -14.64
C GLU A 372 4.87 -10.68 -14.84
N LEU A 373 5.87 -10.40 -13.99
CA LEU A 373 7.25 -10.88 -14.09
C LEU A 373 7.92 -11.12 -12.71
N ASP A 374 7.22 -11.72 -11.76
CA ASP A 374 7.87 -12.23 -10.54
C ASP A 374 8.50 -13.62 -10.81
N THR A 375 9.41 -13.71 -11.78
CA THR A 375 10.18 -14.96 -12.07
C THR A 375 11.50 -15.02 -11.30
N GLY A 376 11.73 -14.11 -10.35
CA GLY A 376 12.76 -14.28 -9.33
C GLY A 376 14.22 -14.18 -9.79
N LYS A 377 14.50 -13.70 -11.01
CA LYS A 377 15.79 -13.21 -11.54
C LYS A 377 15.67 -13.05 -13.06
N GLU A 378 15.13 -11.94 -13.54
CA GLU A 378 15.20 -11.63 -14.97
C GLU A 378 16.11 -10.45 -15.26
N VAL A 379 16.99 -10.69 -16.24
CA VAL A 379 18.01 -9.77 -16.76
C VAL A 379 17.42 -9.11 -18.00
N PHE A 380 17.12 -7.82 -17.94
CA PHE A 380 16.57 -7.09 -19.09
C PHE A 380 17.69 -6.52 -19.93
N VAL A 381 17.76 -6.86 -21.22
CA VAL A 381 18.70 -6.25 -22.17
C VAL A 381 17.96 -5.15 -22.93
N ASP A 382 18.41 -3.91 -22.77
CA ASP A 382 17.96 -2.77 -23.56
C ASP A 382 18.20 -3.04 -25.07
N PRO A 383 17.18 -3.01 -25.94
CA PRO A 383 17.34 -3.30 -27.36
C PRO A 383 18.01 -2.18 -28.16
N GLU A 384 18.07 -0.94 -27.64
CA GLU A 384 18.79 0.16 -28.27
C GLU A 384 20.26 0.20 -27.84
N THR A 385 20.57 -0.16 -26.59
CA THR A 385 21.92 -0.02 -26.02
C THR A 385 22.62 -1.34 -25.64
N GLY A 386 21.90 -2.46 -25.60
CA GLY A 386 22.41 -3.77 -25.18
C GLY A 386 22.65 -3.91 -23.66
N LYS A 387 22.26 -2.93 -22.85
CA LYS A 387 22.62 -2.87 -21.41
C LYS A 387 21.66 -3.68 -20.53
N LYS A 388 22.22 -4.38 -19.54
CA LYS A 388 21.50 -5.30 -18.64
C LYS A 388 20.97 -4.60 -17.38
N TYR A 389 19.71 -4.84 -17.01
CA TYR A 389 19.08 -4.32 -15.78
C TYR A 389 18.47 -5.44 -14.92
N TYR A 390 18.47 -5.24 -13.60
CA TYR A 390 17.96 -6.17 -12.58
C TYR A 390 16.91 -5.48 -11.70
N VAL A 391 15.82 -6.16 -11.34
CA VAL A 391 14.78 -5.62 -10.43
C VAL A 391 14.63 -6.55 -9.23
N ASP A 392 15.12 -6.15 -8.06
CA ASP A 392 14.80 -6.80 -6.79
C ASP A 392 13.69 -6.02 -6.07
N ARG A 393 12.71 -6.75 -5.51
CA ARG A 393 11.93 -6.25 -4.36
C ARG A 393 12.87 -6.21 -3.17
N LYS A 394 13.60 -5.10 -2.98
CA LYS A 394 14.45 -4.94 -1.80
C LYS A 394 13.60 -4.46 -0.62
N ASP A 395 13.55 -5.27 0.43
CA ASP A 395 13.25 -4.76 1.76
C ASP A 395 14.28 -3.68 2.12
N ILE A 396 13.82 -2.61 2.77
CA ILE A 396 14.66 -1.47 3.14
C ILE A 396 15.30 -1.78 4.49
N GLN A 397 16.62 -1.69 4.56
CA GLN A 397 17.34 -1.66 5.82
C GLN A 397 17.36 -0.23 6.35
N SER A 398 16.76 0.01 7.51
CA SER A 398 16.72 1.31 8.20
C SER A 398 17.03 1.06 9.67
N ASN A 399 18.16 1.59 10.13
CA ASN A 399 18.63 1.53 11.52
C ASN A 399 18.54 0.13 12.17
N GLY A 400 18.99 -0.90 11.45
CA GLY A 400 18.99 -2.29 11.92
C GLY A 400 17.64 -3.02 11.80
N LYS A 401 16.60 -2.36 11.28
CA LYS A 401 15.29 -2.96 10.97
C LYS A 401 15.12 -3.16 9.47
N THR A 402 14.49 -4.28 9.13
CA THR A 402 14.05 -4.63 7.79
C THR A 402 12.61 -4.19 7.60
N ILE A 403 12.37 -3.21 6.72
CA ILE A 403 11.05 -2.62 6.46
C ILE A 403 10.63 -2.93 5.02
N SER A 404 9.45 -3.54 4.88
CA SER A 404 8.85 -3.82 3.56
C SER A 404 7.74 -2.80 3.27
N LEU A 405 7.92 -2.01 2.22
CA LEU A 405 6.94 -1.00 1.79
C LEU A 405 6.01 -1.54 0.72
N ILE A 406 4.72 -1.67 1.04
CA ILE A 406 3.68 -2.16 0.15
C ILE A 406 2.60 -1.09 0.03
N HIS A 407 2.29 -0.62 -1.17
CA HIS A 407 1.24 0.39 -1.31
C HIS A 407 -0.15 -0.21 -1.09
N ASN A 408 -0.42 -1.40 -1.62
CA ASN A 408 -1.68 -2.12 -1.40
C ASN A 408 -1.37 -3.61 -1.28
N ILE A 409 -1.93 -4.30 -0.28
CA ILE A 409 -1.70 -5.75 -0.10
C ILE A 409 -2.16 -6.54 -1.34
N LYS A 410 -3.11 -6.00 -2.13
CA LYS A 410 -3.50 -6.51 -3.46
C LYS A 410 -2.37 -6.51 -4.47
N GLU A 411 -1.42 -5.56 -4.43
CA GLU A 411 -0.27 -5.51 -5.35
C GLU A 411 0.68 -6.69 -5.16
N ILE A 412 0.68 -7.31 -3.97
CA ILE A 412 1.44 -8.53 -3.71
C ILE A 412 0.85 -9.71 -4.51
N ASN A 413 -0.45 -9.69 -4.79
CA ASN A 413 -1.22 -10.85 -5.25
C ASN A 413 -2.03 -10.72 -6.55
N SER A 414 -2.23 -9.53 -7.11
CA SER A 414 -3.16 -9.36 -8.24
C SER A 414 -2.48 -8.89 -9.52
N ASP A 415 -2.64 -9.69 -10.58
CA ASP A 415 -2.44 -9.32 -12.00
C ASP A 415 -3.69 -8.66 -12.64
N ALA A 416 -4.79 -8.48 -11.90
CA ALA A 416 -6.06 -8.06 -12.48
C ALA A 416 -6.87 -7.12 -11.58
N THR A 417 -7.05 -5.88 -12.05
CA THR A 417 -8.02 -4.89 -11.54
C THR A 417 -9.47 -5.22 -11.95
N GLY A 418 -9.83 -6.50 -12.02
CA GLY A 418 -11.19 -6.96 -12.33
C GLY A 418 -12.04 -7.16 -11.07
N ALA A 419 -13.34 -6.87 -11.15
CA ALA A 419 -14.28 -7.02 -10.03
C ALA A 419 -14.35 -8.46 -9.46
N ARG A 420 -14.09 -9.50 -10.27
CA ARG A 420 -13.93 -10.90 -9.82
C ARG A 420 -12.64 -11.11 -9.01
N GLY A 421 -11.53 -10.53 -9.45
CA GLY A 421 -10.26 -10.53 -8.74
C GLY A 421 -10.34 -9.81 -7.40
N VAL A 422 -11.19 -8.79 -7.24
CA VAL A 422 -11.40 -8.12 -5.95
C VAL A 422 -12.10 -9.01 -4.92
N LYS A 423 -13.00 -9.90 -5.33
CA LYS A 423 -13.72 -10.81 -4.41
C LYS A 423 -12.85 -12.00 -3.97
N GLU A 424 -12.06 -12.58 -4.88
CA GLU A 424 -11.09 -13.64 -4.57
C GLU A 424 -9.84 -13.09 -3.88
N ALA A 425 -9.35 -11.91 -4.27
CA ALA A 425 -8.32 -11.21 -3.54
C ALA A 425 -8.82 -10.84 -2.14
N LYS A 426 -10.05 -10.38 -1.93
CA LYS A 426 -10.58 -10.17 -0.56
C LYS A 426 -10.46 -11.41 0.36
N ASN A 427 -10.51 -12.62 -0.20
CA ASN A 427 -10.28 -13.85 0.54
C ASN A 427 -8.78 -14.25 0.65
N LEU A 428 -7.91 -13.75 -0.24
CA LEU A 428 -6.44 -13.97 -0.25
C LEU A 428 -5.64 -12.83 0.44
N ILE A 429 -6.20 -11.63 0.56
CA ILE A 429 -5.70 -10.40 1.22
C ILE A 429 -6.05 -10.47 2.71
N ASN A 430 -5.72 -11.58 3.35
CA ASN A 430 -5.43 -11.50 4.78
C ASN A 430 -3.91 -11.31 4.83
N GLY A 431 -3.43 -10.29 5.56
CA GLY A 431 -1.99 -10.16 5.86
C GLY A 431 -1.40 -11.49 6.34
N TYR A 432 -2.23 -12.26 7.05
CA TYR A 432 -2.05 -13.66 7.38
C TYR A 432 -1.56 -14.55 6.22
N ASN A 433 -2.25 -14.62 5.07
CA ASN A 433 -1.87 -15.53 3.98
C ASN A 433 -0.56 -15.12 3.31
N VAL A 434 -0.28 -13.82 3.22
CA VAL A 434 1.00 -13.30 2.71
C VAL A 434 2.15 -13.71 3.64
N LEU A 435 1.97 -13.53 4.95
CA LEU A 435 2.93 -13.95 5.97
C LEU A 435 3.10 -15.49 5.98
N MET A 436 2.01 -16.25 5.91
CA MET A 436 2.02 -17.71 5.89
C MET A 436 2.66 -18.28 4.62
N ASN A 437 2.51 -17.63 3.46
CA ASN A 437 3.20 -18.04 2.24
C ASN A 437 4.71 -17.80 2.35
N LYS A 438 5.15 -16.67 2.91
CA LYS A 438 6.59 -16.43 3.19
C LYS A 438 7.16 -17.46 4.17
N PHE A 439 6.40 -17.83 5.21
CA PHE A 439 6.80 -18.90 6.13
C PHE A 439 6.92 -20.25 5.44
N LYS A 440 5.99 -20.61 4.57
CA LYS A 440 6.05 -21.84 3.76
C LYS A 440 7.24 -21.87 2.80
N GLU A 441 7.73 -20.70 2.40
CA GLU A 441 8.95 -20.54 1.58
C GLU A 441 10.25 -20.54 2.40
N GLY A 442 10.19 -20.67 3.73
CA GLY A 442 11.36 -20.68 4.62
C GLY A 442 12.09 -19.32 4.75
N LYS A 443 11.41 -18.21 4.43
CA LYS A 443 11.97 -16.85 4.54
C LYS A 443 11.50 -16.18 5.83
N GLU A 444 12.40 -15.46 6.49
CA GLU A 444 12.05 -14.61 7.63
C GLU A 444 11.15 -13.44 7.18
N ASN A 445 10.20 -13.06 8.04
CA ASN A 445 9.41 -11.86 7.82
C ASN A 445 10.24 -10.58 8.07
N PRO A 446 9.93 -9.46 7.39
CA PRO A 446 10.51 -8.17 7.75
C PRO A 446 10.10 -7.79 9.19
N ASP A 447 10.89 -6.97 9.86
CA ASP A 447 10.52 -6.44 11.18
C ASP A 447 9.24 -5.60 11.08
N ILE A 448 9.06 -4.88 9.97
CA ILE A 448 7.86 -4.07 9.73
C ILE A 448 7.37 -4.30 8.30
N LEU A 449 6.10 -4.67 8.17
CA LEU A 449 5.37 -4.66 6.92
C LEU A 449 4.44 -3.44 6.91
N LEU A 450 4.86 -2.39 6.20
CA LEU A 450 4.18 -1.10 6.18
C LEU A 450 3.31 -0.99 4.92
N THR A 451 2.00 -0.83 5.12
CA THR A 451 1.01 -0.69 4.06
C THR A 451 0.27 0.64 4.12
N ALA A 452 -0.24 1.07 2.98
CA ALA A 452 -1.28 2.10 2.91
C ALA A 452 -2.46 1.55 2.09
N HIS A 453 -3.44 2.40 1.78
CA HIS A 453 -4.55 2.10 0.86
C HIS A 453 -5.65 1.13 1.34
N ASP A 454 -5.44 0.37 2.40
CA ASP A 454 -6.49 -0.48 2.97
C ASP A 454 -7.64 0.38 3.53
N ALA A 455 -8.89 -0.01 3.26
CA ALA A 455 -10.06 0.60 3.93
C ALA A 455 -10.05 0.19 5.41
N GLY A 456 -10.49 1.08 6.29
CA GLY A 456 -10.60 0.78 7.73
C GLY A 456 -9.75 1.61 8.69
N GLY A 457 -9.06 2.65 8.23
CA GLY A 457 -8.24 3.50 9.09
C GLY A 457 -6.89 2.88 9.45
N PHE A 458 -6.31 3.35 10.55
CA PHE A 458 -5.02 2.88 11.05
C PHE A 458 -5.19 1.52 11.71
N ARG A 459 -4.25 0.59 11.51
CA ARG A 459 -4.18 -0.68 12.24
C ARG A 459 -2.73 -1.12 12.45
N VAL A 460 -2.45 -1.69 13.61
CA VAL A 460 -1.20 -2.40 13.88
C VAL A 460 -1.49 -3.72 14.54
N GLN A 461 -0.89 -4.79 14.04
CA GLN A 461 -0.97 -6.13 14.60
C GLN A 461 0.44 -6.70 14.72
N PRO A 462 0.91 -7.05 15.93
CA PRO A 462 2.15 -7.79 16.10
C PRO A 462 1.96 -9.23 15.62
N TRP A 463 3.05 -9.81 15.15
CA TRP A 463 3.14 -11.16 14.63
C TRP A 463 4.51 -11.74 14.91
N PHE A 464 4.69 -13.05 14.79
CA PHE A 464 6.02 -13.63 14.89
C PHE A 464 6.85 -13.43 13.63
N LYS A 465 8.15 -13.20 13.78
CA LYS A 465 9.09 -13.12 12.67
C LYS A 465 9.39 -14.49 12.05
N LYS A 466 9.29 -15.55 12.88
CA LYS A 466 9.48 -16.96 12.55
C LYS A 466 8.23 -17.76 12.92
N THR A 467 8.11 -18.99 12.42
CA THR A 467 7.05 -19.90 12.89
C THR A 467 7.23 -20.19 14.38
N GLU A 468 6.12 -20.36 15.11
CA GLU A 468 6.18 -20.68 16.54
C GLU A 468 6.86 -22.01 16.85
N LYS A 469 6.81 -22.92 15.87
CA LYS A 469 7.44 -24.23 15.90
C LYS A 469 8.58 -24.26 14.88
N ASP A 470 9.66 -24.92 15.25
CA ASP A 470 10.69 -25.29 14.30
C ASP A 470 10.20 -26.39 13.33
N LEU A 471 11.08 -26.84 12.43
CA LEU A 471 10.79 -27.87 11.44
C LEU A 471 10.47 -29.24 12.07
N GLU A 472 10.84 -29.45 13.33
CA GLU A 472 10.61 -30.69 14.09
C GLU A 472 9.33 -30.62 14.95
N GLY A 473 8.65 -29.46 14.94
CA GLY A 473 7.41 -29.25 15.69
C GLY A 473 7.62 -28.80 17.14
N VAL A 474 8.85 -28.50 17.55
CA VAL A 474 9.20 -28.01 18.89
C VAL A 474 9.01 -26.50 18.94
N PHE A 475 8.46 -26.01 20.06
CA PHE A 475 8.27 -24.57 20.26
C PHE A 475 9.62 -23.85 20.41
N VAL A 476 9.81 -22.78 19.64
CA VAL A 476 11.01 -21.94 19.73
C VAL A 476 10.95 -21.10 21.02
N ALA A 477 12.04 -21.10 21.80
CA ALA A 477 12.13 -20.40 23.08
C ALA A 477 11.98 -18.87 22.90
N ASP A 478 12.80 -18.27 22.03
CA ASP A 478 12.83 -16.82 21.81
C ASP A 478 12.10 -16.47 20.50
N GLN A 479 11.03 -15.70 20.59
CA GLN A 479 10.22 -15.30 19.44
C GLN A 479 10.39 -13.80 19.15
N ASP A 480 11.04 -13.48 18.03
CA ASP A 480 11.07 -12.12 17.50
C ASP A 480 9.70 -11.71 16.96
N ILE A 481 9.37 -10.42 17.12
CA ILE A 481 8.08 -9.86 16.71
C ILE A 481 8.26 -9.00 15.44
N SER A 482 7.44 -9.27 14.43
CA SER A 482 7.19 -8.44 13.26
C SER A 482 5.89 -7.66 13.44
N TYR A 483 5.78 -6.47 12.84
CA TYR A 483 4.54 -5.69 12.86
C TYR A 483 3.93 -5.55 11.47
N LEU A 484 2.64 -5.86 11.37
CA LEU A 484 1.80 -5.46 10.24
C LEU A 484 1.20 -4.09 10.56
N VAL A 485 1.56 -3.07 9.79
CA VAL A 485 1.11 -1.69 9.98
C VAL A 485 0.34 -1.24 8.74
N SER A 486 -0.97 -1.04 8.86
CA SER A 486 -1.79 -0.37 7.84
C SER A 486 -1.94 1.10 8.22
N LEU A 487 -1.36 2.00 7.43
CA LEU A 487 -1.44 3.44 7.68
C LEU A 487 -2.81 4.01 7.33
N PRO A 488 -3.34 4.95 8.13
CA PRO A 488 -4.46 5.77 7.74
C PRO A 488 -4.04 6.75 6.64
N THR A 489 -5.02 7.38 5.99
CA THR A 489 -4.71 8.48 5.06
C THR A 489 -4.22 9.72 5.83
N PHE A 490 -3.61 10.68 5.14
CA PHE A 490 -3.25 11.98 5.71
C PHE A 490 -4.06 13.10 5.05
N GLN A 491 -5.39 12.95 5.09
CA GLN A 491 -6.37 13.78 4.37
C GLN A 491 -7.39 14.43 5.30
N SER A 492 -7.94 15.57 4.93
CA SER A 492 -8.94 16.26 5.76
C SER A 492 -10.31 15.57 5.64
N VAL A 493 -10.85 15.11 6.77
CA VAL A 493 -12.19 14.50 6.86
C VAL A 493 -13.28 15.49 6.41
N GLU A 494 -13.17 16.76 6.80
CA GLU A 494 -14.10 17.82 6.38
C GLU A 494 -14.11 17.99 4.85
N LYS A 495 -12.93 18.02 4.21
CA LYS A 495 -12.83 18.17 2.76
C LYS A 495 -13.24 16.90 2.00
N LEU A 496 -13.05 15.73 2.58
CA LEU A 496 -13.58 14.47 2.04
C LEU A 496 -15.11 14.45 2.07
N ASN A 497 -15.71 14.86 3.19
CA ASN A 497 -17.16 15.06 3.31
C ASN A 497 -17.68 16.05 2.25
N TRP A 498 -16.99 17.18 2.08
CA TRP A 498 -17.31 18.13 1.01
C TRP A 498 -17.28 17.46 -0.37
N ALA A 499 -16.23 16.71 -0.71
CA ALA A 499 -16.10 16.05 -2.00
C ALA A 499 -17.21 15.01 -2.26
N VAL A 500 -17.56 14.20 -1.25
CA VAL A 500 -18.68 13.25 -1.30
C VAL A 500 -20.00 13.97 -1.54
N ASN A 501 -20.28 15.04 -0.77
CA ASN A 501 -21.50 15.84 -0.92
C ASN A 501 -21.61 16.51 -2.31
N HIS A 502 -20.48 16.72 -2.98
CA HIS A 502 -20.43 17.25 -4.35
C HIS A 502 -20.38 16.14 -5.42
N ASN A 503 -20.64 14.89 -5.07
CA ASN A 503 -20.65 13.72 -5.96
C ASN A 503 -19.33 13.48 -6.71
N ILE A 504 -18.20 13.90 -6.14
CA ILE A 504 -16.87 13.66 -6.72
C ILE A 504 -16.47 12.24 -6.36
N SER A 505 -16.43 11.32 -7.34
CA SER A 505 -16.15 9.90 -7.10
C SER A 505 -14.71 9.53 -7.48
N THR A 506 -13.77 9.72 -6.56
CA THR A 506 -12.36 9.30 -6.65
C THR A 506 -12.05 8.13 -5.72
N ASN A 507 -10.82 7.58 -5.80
CA ASN A 507 -10.37 6.55 -4.87
C ASN A 507 -10.43 7.01 -3.41
N HIS A 508 -10.18 8.29 -3.13
CA HIS A 508 -10.24 8.87 -1.78
C HIS A 508 -11.68 8.82 -1.21
N THR A 509 -12.63 9.41 -1.94
CA THR A 509 -14.05 9.45 -1.55
C THR A 509 -14.68 8.06 -1.43
N LYS A 510 -14.42 7.16 -2.37
CA LYS A 510 -14.96 5.78 -2.32
C LYS A 510 -14.51 5.01 -1.08
N ARG A 511 -13.31 5.29 -0.56
CA ARG A 511 -12.79 4.63 0.64
C ARG A 511 -13.36 5.23 1.91
N PHE A 512 -13.47 6.55 1.93
CA PHE A 512 -14.17 7.27 2.98
C PHE A 512 -15.62 6.78 3.15
N GLU A 513 -16.31 6.45 2.06
CA GLU A 513 -17.68 5.91 2.08
C GLU A 513 -17.78 4.41 2.45
N GLN A 514 -16.69 3.64 2.39
CA GLN A 514 -16.73 2.17 2.47
C GLN A 514 -16.82 1.57 3.89
N GLY A 515 -16.55 2.35 4.93
CA GLY A 515 -16.49 1.85 6.30
C GLY A 515 -15.68 2.76 7.22
N PRO A 516 -15.21 2.25 8.38
CA PRO A 516 -14.42 3.03 9.33
C PRO A 516 -13.27 3.77 8.65
N PHE A 517 -13.12 5.05 8.95
CA PHE A 517 -12.13 5.90 8.29
C PHE A 517 -11.18 6.56 9.29
N GLY A 518 -9.88 6.37 9.09
CA GLY A 518 -8.85 7.03 9.86
C GLY A 518 -8.09 8.05 9.03
N SER A 519 -7.78 9.21 9.63
CA SER A 519 -6.82 10.16 9.09
C SER A 519 -5.86 10.66 10.16
N ALA A 520 -4.56 10.36 10.01
CA ALA A 520 -3.54 10.68 11.00
C ALA A 520 -2.11 10.60 10.46
N ALA A 521 -1.16 11.24 11.15
CA ALA A 521 0.25 10.88 11.07
C ALA A 521 0.57 9.85 12.15
N ILE A 522 1.45 8.89 11.84
CA ILE A 522 1.85 7.84 12.78
C ILE A 522 3.33 7.99 13.10
N MET A 523 3.69 8.02 14.39
CA MET A 523 5.08 7.88 14.84
C MET A 523 5.28 6.46 15.35
N HIS A 524 6.37 5.82 14.92
CA HIS A 524 6.80 4.53 15.45
C HIS A 524 8.13 4.67 16.17
N THR A 525 8.18 4.26 17.43
CA THR A 525 9.42 4.23 18.22
C THR A 525 9.65 2.85 18.84
N GLU A 526 10.92 2.47 18.99
CA GLU A 526 11.32 1.30 19.76
C GLU A 526 12.15 1.75 20.96
N GLY A 527 11.69 1.42 22.16
CA GLY A 527 12.38 1.75 23.40
C GLY A 527 13.56 0.82 23.69
N GLU A 528 14.24 1.06 24.80
CA GLU A 528 15.49 0.37 25.13
C GLU A 528 15.29 -1.12 25.45
N MET A 529 14.14 -1.50 26.03
CA MET A 529 13.84 -2.89 26.36
C MET A 529 13.24 -3.67 25.16
N GLY A 530 12.93 -2.99 24.06
CA GLY A 530 12.37 -3.56 22.82
C GLY A 530 10.85 -3.42 22.70
N GLU A 531 10.24 -2.62 23.58
CA GLU A 531 8.85 -2.18 23.48
C GLU A 531 8.65 -1.29 22.24
N ASN A 532 7.61 -1.57 21.45
CA ASN A 532 7.30 -0.80 20.26
C ASN A 532 6.10 0.11 20.54
N ARG A 533 6.21 1.40 20.19
CA ARG A 533 5.18 2.40 20.43
C ARG A 533 4.69 2.99 19.13
N PHE A 534 3.38 3.10 18.99
CA PHE A 534 2.72 3.70 17.83
C PHE A 534 1.87 4.86 18.29
N LYS A 535 2.34 6.08 17.99
CA LYS A 535 1.66 7.34 18.31
C LYS A 535 0.82 7.79 17.12
N VAL A 536 -0.46 8.02 17.36
CA VAL A 536 -1.44 8.52 16.40
C VAL A 536 -1.63 10.01 16.64
N TRP A 537 -1.38 10.81 15.61
CA TRP A 537 -1.73 12.24 15.58
C TRP A 537 -2.84 12.48 14.58
N GLY A 538 -4.08 12.53 15.06
CA GLY A 538 -5.27 12.76 14.25
C GLY A 538 -5.18 14.02 13.41
N ASN A 539 -5.63 13.92 12.16
CA ASN A 539 -5.49 15.00 11.19
C ASN A 539 -6.24 16.27 11.62
N GLN A 540 -7.36 16.13 12.33
CA GLN A 540 -8.13 17.27 12.82
C GLN A 540 -7.31 18.10 13.83
N THR A 541 -6.63 17.43 14.76
CA THR A 541 -5.75 18.10 15.72
C THR A 541 -4.52 18.69 15.04
N LEU A 542 -3.95 18.02 14.03
CA LEU A 542 -2.87 18.60 13.22
C LEU A 542 -3.30 19.86 12.46
N ILE A 543 -4.53 19.93 11.94
CA ILE A 543 -5.05 21.15 11.32
C ILE A 543 -5.18 22.29 12.35
N LYS A 544 -5.66 21.99 13.58
CA LYS A 544 -5.71 22.97 14.69
C LYS A 544 -4.30 23.50 15.01
N TRP A 545 -3.30 22.63 15.12
CA TRP A 545 -1.90 23.02 15.31
C TRP A 545 -1.33 23.77 14.09
N GLY A 546 -1.79 23.48 12.88
CA GLY A 546 -1.42 24.21 11.67
C GLY A 546 -1.85 25.67 11.70
N ASN A 547 -3.04 25.97 12.21
CA ASN A 547 -3.48 27.36 12.44
C ASN A 547 -2.55 28.07 13.46
N ALA A 548 -2.17 27.37 14.53
CA ALA A 548 -1.22 27.90 15.52
C ALA A 548 0.17 28.15 14.90
N TYR A 549 0.64 27.25 14.03
CA TYR A 549 1.90 27.41 13.30
C TYR A 549 1.87 28.67 12.41
N GLU A 550 0.80 28.89 11.66
CA GLU A 550 0.66 30.07 10.80
C GLU A 550 0.67 31.36 11.62
N ALA A 551 -0.06 31.40 12.74
CA ALA A 551 -0.03 32.54 13.66
C ALA A 551 1.39 32.81 14.19
N ILE A 552 2.12 31.75 14.58
CA ILE A 552 3.52 31.86 15.04
C ILE A 552 4.41 32.46 13.95
N GLU A 553 4.27 32.04 12.69
CA GLU A 553 5.09 32.58 11.59
C GLU A 553 4.77 34.07 11.34
N VAL A 554 3.49 34.47 11.41
CA VAL A 554 3.11 35.89 11.33
C VAL A 554 3.76 36.70 12.46
N TYR A 555 3.72 36.22 13.70
CA TYR A 555 4.31 36.92 14.84
C TYR A 555 5.84 36.98 14.76
N LYS A 556 6.49 35.92 14.27
CA LYS A 556 7.95 35.91 14.04
C LYS A 556 8.36 36.91 12.96
N GLU A 557 7.57 37.05 11.90
CA GLU A 557 7.85 38.04 10.85
C GLU A 557 7.70 39.46 11.40
N ALA A 558 6.61 39.73 12.13
CA ALA A 558 6.43 41.01 12.81
C ALA A 558 7.61 41.34 13.75
N LEU A 559 8.11 40.37 14.51
CA LEU A 559 9.27 40.57 15.41
C LEU A 559 10.55 41.04 14.71
N LYS A 560 10.68 40.87 13.39
CA LYS A 560 11.83 41.36 12.62
C LYS A 560 11.77 42.86 12.33
N ASP A 561 10.61 43.49 12.46
CA ASP A 561 10.48 44.93 12.27
C ASP A 561 11.15 45.70 13.42
N GLU A 562 12.09 46.56 13.04
CA GLU A 562 12.88 47.38 13.96
C GLU A 562 12.03 48.46 14.64
N ASN A 563 10.91 48.86 14.04
CA ASN A 563 10.05 49.95 14.51
C ASN A 563 9.04 49.53 15.60
N ILE A 564 8.96 48.24 15.92
CA ILE A 564 8.02 47.73 16.93
C ILE A 564 8.56 48.00 18.35
N SER A 565 7.67 48.48 19.23
CA SER A 565 8.02 48.83 20.62
C SER A 565 8.51 47.62 21.42
N LYS A 566 9.24 47.86 22.53
CA LYS A 566 9.69 46.78 23.42
C LYS A 566 8.53 45.99 24.03
N GLU A 567 7.42 46.66 24.34
CA GLU A 567 6.24 46.02 24.93
C GLU A 567 5.51 45.16 23.89
N ASP A 568 5.36 45.66 22.66
CA ASP A 568 4.77 44.88 21.56
C ASP A 568 5.63 43.64 21.22
N LYS A 569 6.97 43.78 21.24
CA LYS A 569 7.89 42.63 21.10
C LYS A 569 7.70 41.59 22.21
N LYS A 570 7.39 42.01 23.44
CA LYS A 570 7.09 41.11 24.56
C LYS A 570 5.74 40.42 24.36
N ASN A 571 4.71 41.16 23.96
CA ASN A 571 3.37 40.62 23.67
C ASN A 571 3.39 39.60 22.53
N LEU A 572 4.14 39.88 21.45
CA LEU A 572 4.34 38.93 20.35
C LEU A 572 5.04 37.64 20.80
N ARG A 573 6.07 37.74 21.66
CA ARG A 573 6.76 36.56 22.22
C ARG A 573 5.85 35.72 23.12
N ASN A 574 4.98 36.37 23.91
CA ASN A 574 3.99 35.66 24.71
C ASN A 574 2.97 34.95 23.81
N SER A 575 2.47 35.62 22.77
CA SER A 575 1.56 35.04 21.78
C SER A 575 2.17 33.82 21.06
N ILE A 576 3.48 33.85 20.78
CA ILE A 576 4.19 32.68 20.24
C ILE A 576 4.17 31.52 21.25
N LYS A 577 4.53 31.76 22.51
CA LYS A 577 4.53 30.72 23.56
C LYS A 577 3.15 30.11 23.77
N GLU A 578 2.11 30.93 23.79
CA GLU A 578 0.72 30.47 23.92
C GLU A 578 0.31 29.55 22.77
N ASN A 579 0.69 29.89 21.53
CA ASN A 579 0.42 29.04 20.38
C ASN A 579 1.29 27.78 20.34
N GLU A 580 2.52 27.82 20.88
CA GLU A 580 3.35 26.62 21.06
C GLU A 580 2.73 25.69 22.12
N GLU A 581 2.22 26.22 23.23
CA GLU A 581 1.60 25.41 24.30
C GLU A 581 0.35 24.67 23.80
N LYS A 582 -0.41 25.24 22.84
CA LYS A 582 -1.54 24.53 22.18
C LYS A 582 -1.13 23.25 21.45
N ALA A 583 0.13 23.12 21.06
CA ALA A 583 0.66 21.95 20.37
C ALA A 583 1.45 21.01 21.30
N ARG A 584 1.48 21.30 22.61
CA ARG A 584 2.19 20.51 23.59
C ARG A 584 1.32 19.34 24.04
N ILE A 585 1.89 18.14 24.02
CA ILE A 585 1.17 16.91 24.35
C ILE A 585 1.37 16.60 25.84
N LYS A 586 0.27 16.25 26.53
CA LYS A 586 0.28 15.82 27.94
C LYS A 586 -0.41 14.48 28.08
N MET A 587 0.35 13.39 28.12
CA MET A 587 -0.25 12.05 28.11
C MET A 587 -0.58 11.53 29.51
N LYS A 588 -1.75 10.91 29.66
CA LYS A 588 -2.09 9.98 30.75
C LYS A 588 -1.96 8.55 30.27
N LYS A 589 -1.53 7.65 31.16
CA LYS A 589 -1.30 6.23 30.85
C LYS A 589 -2.43 5.35 31.38
N ILE A 590 -2.98 4.51 30.50
CA ILE A 590 -3.91 3.43 30.80
C ILE A 590 -3.22 2.10 30.49
N GLU A 591 -3.13 1.21 31.47
CA GLU A 591 -2.73 -0.19 31.23
C GLU A 591 -3.95 -0.98 30.78
N THR A 592 -3.82 -1.79 29.73
CA THR A 592 -4.81 -2.80 29.37
C THR A 592 -4.14 -4.17 29.24
N ALA A 593 -4.67 -5.10 30.02
CA ALA A 593 -4.23 -6.47 30.14
C ALA A 593 -5.44 -7.37 30.32
N GLY A 594 -5.37 -8.62 29.92
CA GLY A 594 -6.51 -9.50 30.09
C GLY A 594 -6.25 -10.90 29.58
N ASP A 595 -7.30 -11.72 29.54
CA ASP A 595 -7.17 -13.17 29.26
C ASP A 595 -6.01 -13.75 30.11
N ILE A 596 -6.04 -13.41 31.41
CA ILE A 596 -4.91 -13.64 32.32
C ILE A 596 -4.85 -15.13 32.69
N HIS A 597 -6.02 -15.73 32.92
CA HIS A 597 -6.17 -17.16 33.23
C HIS A 597 -5.14 -17.68 34.23
N GLN A 598 -5.08 -17.04 35.39
CA GLN A 598 -4.11 -17.38 36.42
C GLN A 598 -4.20 -18.85 36.83
N GLY A 599 -3.02 -19.46 37.03
CA GLY A 599 -2.92 -20.88 37.32
C GLY A 599 -3.30 -21.76 36.13
N HIS A 600 -3.16 -21.34 34.87
CA HIS A 600 -3.21 -22.24 33.72
C HIS A 600 -1.83 -22.85 33.42
N ALA A 601 -1.75 -24.13 33.05
CA ALA A 601 -0.47 -24.79 32.75
C ALA A 601 0.22 -24.20 31.49
N ALA A 602 1.55 -24.17 31.50
CA ALA A 602 2.37 -23.70 30.39
C ALA A 602 3.24 -24.84 29.81
N ASN A 603 3.53 -24.79 28.50
CA ASN A 603 4.44 -25.76 27.90
C ASN A 603 5.85 -25.67 28.52
N LYS A 604 6.56 -26.80 28.61
CA LYS A 604 7.88 -26.96 29.27
C LYS A 604 8.95 -25.92 28.88
N TYR A 605 8.84 -25.34 27.68
CA TYR A 605 9.81 -24.40 27.11
C TYR A 605 9.32 -22.94 27.08
N ARG A 606 8.24 -22.61 27.79
CA ARG A 606 7.68 -21.25 27.85
C ARG A 606 7.53 -20.79 29.29
N TYR A 607 7.70 -19.49 29.52
CA TYR A 607 7.33 -18.85 30.79
C TYR A 607 5.83 -18.97 31.04
N SER A 608 5.47 -19.16 32.31
CA SER A 608 4.06 -19.20 32.75
C SER A 608 3.40 -17.82 32.65
N GLY A 609 2.06 -17.79 32.60
CA GLY A 609 1.30 -16.54 32.61
C GLY A 609 1.60 -15.69 33.86
N ASP A 610 1.79 -16.34 35.01
CA ASP A 610 2.10 -15.66 36.27
C ASP A 610 3.51 -15.03 36.26
N GLN A 611 4.52 -15.69 35.69
CA GLN A 611 5.85 -15.08 35.53
C GLN A 611 5.80 -13.84 34.64
N LEU A 612 5.01 -13.89 33.57
CA LEU A 612 4.81 -12.73 32.69
C LEU A 612 4.05 -11.61 33.39
N LEU A 613 3.09 -11.94 34.26
CA LEU A 613 2.34 -10.97 35.05
C LEU A 613 3.21 -10.27 36.10
N GLU A 614 4.07 -11.02 36.81
CA GLU A 614 5.07 -10.43 37.72
C GLU A 614 6.06 -9.53 36.95
N ALA A 615 6.48 -9.94 35.76
CA ALA A 615 7.32 -9.12 34.90
C ALA A 615 6.60 -7.85 34.41
N MET A 616 5.29 -7.91 34.15
CA MET A 616 4.48 -6.72 33.87
C MET A 616 4.46 -5.78 35.07
N PHE A 617 4.22 -6.28 36.28
CA PHE A 617 4.24 -5.44 37.48
C PHE A 617 5.59 -4.75 37.66
N GLU A 618 6.69 -5.50 37.54
CA GLU A 618 8.05 -4.95 37.59
C GLU A 618 8.29 -3.90 36.49
N TYR A 619 7.83 -4.15 35.26
CA TYR A 619 7.90 -3.18 34.17
C TYR A 619 7.19 -1.86 34.54
N GLN A 620 5.97 -1.94 35.07
CA GLN A 620 5.19 -0.77 35.44
C GLN A 620 5.78 -0.03 36.64
N MET A 621 6.31 -0.75 37.62
CA MET A 621 7.02 -0.14 38.75
C MET A 621 8.26 0.63 38.29
N ARG A 622 8.96 0.15 37.24
CA ARG A 622 10.14 0.84 36.66
C ARG A 622 9.75 2.05 35.80
N THR A 623 8.65 1.96 35.05
CA THR A 623 8.24 2.94 34.03
C THR A 623 7.13 3.90 34.51
N GLY A 624 6.75 3.80 35.78
CA GLY A 624 5.69 4.57 36.44
C GLY A 624 4.36 3.82 36.47
N LEU A 625 3.58 3.92 37.54
CA LEU A 625 2.27 3.26 37.61
C LEU A 625 1.25 3.93 36.67
N PRO A 626 0.30 3.16 36.10
CA PRO A 626 -0.73 3.73 35.25
C PRO A 626 -1.73 4.59 36.05
N TYR A 627 -2.32 5.58 35.38
CA TYR A 627 -3.46 6.34 35.93
C TYR A 627 -4.72 5.46 36.00
N MET A 628 -4.85 4.52 35.08
CA MET A 628 -5.94 3.55 35.06
C MET A 628 -5.41 2.19 34.63
N ALA A 629 -5.85 1.11 35.27
CA ALA A 629 -5.62 -0.25 34.79
C ALA A 629 -6.95 -0.90 34.46
N VAL A 630 -7.05 -1.46 33.25
CA VAL A 630 -8.21 -2.16 32.74
C VAL A 630 -7.85 -3.62 32.56
N TRP A 631 -8.46 -4.48 33.37
CA TRP A 631 -8.25 -5.91 33.35
C TRP A 631 -9.50 -6.64 32.90
N ASP A 632 -9.34 -7.70 32.11
CA ASP A 632 -10.42 -8.63 31.81
C ASP A 632 -10.01 -10.09 32.10
N GLU A 633 -11.01 -10.94 32.34
CA GLU A 633 -10.83 -12.39 32.45
C GLU A 633 -9.67 -12.85 33.36
N GLY A 634 -9.72 -12.39 34.62
CA GLY A 634 -8.68 -12.67 35.60
C GLY A 634 -8.60 -14.14 36.04
N ILE A 635 -9.73 -14.86 36.02
CA ILE A 635 -9.83 -16.26 36.47
C ILE A 635 -10.09 -17.20 35.29
N HIS A 636 -9.65 -18.45 35.41
CA HIS A 636 -9.88 -19.50 34.42
C HIS A 636 -11.09 -20.35 34.83
N GLY A 637 -12.22 -20.25 34.12
CA GLY A 637 -13.47 -20.92 34.52
C GLY A 637 -13.34 -22.40 34.95
N VAL A 638 -14.17 -22.86 35.89
CA VAL A 638 -14.09 -24.23 36.45
C VAL A 638 -14.36 -25.30 35.39
N GLN A 639 -13.49 -26.30 35.38
CA GLN A 639 -13.45 -27.40 34.41
C GLN A 639 -14.72 -28.30 34.34
N THR A 640 -15.72 -28.11 35.21
CA THR A 640 -16.87 -29.02 35.37
C THR A 640 -17.73 -29.21 34.11
N ARG A 641 -17.64 -28.31 33.11
CA ARG A 641 -18.30 -28.44 31.79
C ARG A 641 -17.35 -28.59 30.60
N TYR A 642 -16.05 -28.36 30.75
CA TYR A 642 -15.05 -28.49 29.67
C TYR A 642 -14.46 -29.90 29.64
N GLY A 643 -15.34 -30.90 29.46
CA GLY A 643 -14.92 -32.28 29.23
C GLY A 643 -14.01 -32.36 28.00
N ALA A 644 -12.90 -33.11 28.14
CA ALA A 644 -11.91 -33.44 27.10
C ALA A 644 -10.77 -32.44 26.80
N ALA A 645 -10.51 -31.42 27.63
CA ALA A 645 -9.26 -30.64 27.55
C ALA A 645 -8.09 -31.23 28.36
N SER A 646 -8.30 -32.36 29.05
CA SER A 646 -7.31 -33.03 29.91
C SER A 646 -6.05 -33.50 29.18
N ASP A 647 -6.10 -33.67 27.86
CA ASP A 647 -4.97 -34.17 27.05
C ASP A 647 -4.02 -33.04 26.59
N TYR A 648 -4.27 -31.80 27.00
CA TYR A 648 -3.54 -30.61 26.54
C TYR A 648 -2.85 -29.82 27.66
N GLN A 649 -2.79 -30.39 28.86
CA GLN A 649 -2.10 -29.83 30.02
C GLN A 649 -0.62 -30.24 29.98
N ALA A 650 0.26 -29.36 30.43
CA ALA A 650 1.66 -29.73 30.60
C ALA A 650 1.80 -30.82 31.67
N ASP A 651 2.72 -31.76 31.49
CA ASP A 651 2.97 -32.83 32.46
C ASP A 651 3.33 -32.24 33.83
N ILE A 652 2.56 -32.57 34.86
CA ILE A 652 2.87 -32.21 36.25
C ILE A 652 4.16 -32.94 36.66
N PRO A 653 5.24 -32.24 37.07
CA PRO A 653 6.47 -32.86 37.52
C PRO A 653 6.19 -33.90 38.60
N PRO A 654 6.69 -35.15 38.47
CA PRO A 654 6.45 -36.21 39.45
C PRO A 654 6.87 -35.81 40.88
N ILE A 655 7.93 -35.01 41.00
CA ILE A 655 8.42 -34.46 42.27
C ILE A 655 7.39 -33.54 42.92
N PHE A 656 6.77 -32.67 42.13
CA PHE A 656 5.74 -31.76 42.62
C PHE A 656 4.48 -32.53 43.02
N LYS A 657 3.99 -33.44 42.16
CA LYS A 657 2.81 -34.28 42.47
C LYS A 657 2.98 -35.00 43.81
N LYS A 658 4.14 -35.64 44.01
CA LYS A 658 4.48 -36.31 45.26
C LYS A 658 4.49 -35.35 46.46
N LYS A 659 4.91 -34.10 46.27
CA LYS A 659 4.96 -33.09 47.33
C LYS A 659 3.60 -32.49 47.66
N MET A 660 2.72 -32.31 46.68
CA MET A 660 1.32 -31.93 46.90
C MET A 660 0.56 -33.02 47.63
N GLU A 661 0.70 -34.27 47.20
CA GLU A 661 0.09 -35.42 47.88
C GLU A 661 0.58 -35.56 49.33
N GLN A 662 1.82 -35.14 49.62
CA GLN A 662 2.36 -35.06 50.98
C GLN A 662 1.73 -33.91 51.77
N LEU A 663 1.64 -32.71 51.19
CA LEU A 663 1.07 -31.52 51.84
C LEU A 663 -0.44 -31.65 52.12
N GLU A 664 -1.21 -32.27 51.22
CA GLU A 664 -2.63 -32.52 51.44
C GLU A 664 -2.87 -33.46 52.62
N LYS A 665 -2.04 -34.50 52.76
CA LYS A 665 -2.11 -35.51 53.83
C LYS A 665 -1.56 -35.04 55.18
N ARG A 666 -1.10 -33.78 55.30
CA ARG A 666 -0.55 -33.23 56.55
C ARG A 666 -1.62 -32.75 57.51
N ASP A 667 -2.21 -33.64 58.30
CA ASP A 667 -3.28 -33.27 59.25
C ASP A 667 -2.83 -32.32 60.37
N ASP A 668 -1.52 -32.05 60.46
CA ASP A 668 -0.89 -31.15 61.44
C ASP A 668 -0.92 -29.66 61.05
N LEU A 669 -1.34 -29.33 59.82
CA LEU A 669 -1.43 -27.95 59.34
C LEU A 669 -2.89 -27.48 59.28
N THR A 670 -3.15 -26.23 59.67
CA THR A 670 -4.43 -25.58 59.40
C THR A 670 -4.65 -25.43 57.89
N TYR A 671 -5.90 -25.23 57.48
CA TYR A 671 -6.21 -24.97 56.06
C TYR A 671 -5.40 -23.80 55.48
N GLN A 672 -5.23 -22.72 56.25
CA GLN A 672 -4.48 -21.54 55.83
C GLN A 672 -2.98 -21.83 55.68
N GLU A 673 -2.39 -22.64 56.56
CA GLU A 673 -0.97 -23.01 56.49
C GLU A 673 -0.70 -24.03 55.39
N LYS A 674 -1.56 -25.03 55.23
CA LYS A 674 -1.53 -25.93 54.05
C LYS A 674 -1.59 -25.11 52.79
N PHE A 675 -2.52 -24.17 52.71
CA PHE A 675 -2.67 -23.29 51.57
C PHE A 675 -1.40 -22.46 51.32
N ASN A 676 -0.81 -21.82 52.34
CA ASN A 676 0.40 -21.03 52.15
C ASN A 676 1.58 -21.86 51.64
N GLU A 677 1.74 -23.10 52.14
CA GLU A 677 2.78 -24.02 51.67
C GLU A 677 2.49 -24.57 50.27
N LEU A 678 1.23 -24.92 49.97
CA LEU A 678 0.78 -25.32 48.63
C LEU A 678 0.97 -24.17 47.64
N PHE A 679 0.64 -22.94 48.02
CA PHE A 679 0.83 -21.72 47.24
C PHE A 679 2.32 -21.53 46.98
N LYS A 680 3.17 -21.57 48.02
CA LYS A 680 4.62 -21.42 47.88
C LYS A 680 5.26 -22.49 47.00
N GLU A 681 4.83 -23.75 47.11
CA GLU A 681 5.32 -24.82 46.25
C GLU A 681 4.72 -24.78 44.84
N SER A 682 3.48 -24.32 44.68
CA SER A 682 2.87 -24.08 43.37
C SER A 682 3.60 -22.95 42.66
N MET A 683 3.83 -21.82 43.34
CA MET A 683 4.67 -20.70 42.88
C MET A 683 6.05 -21.20 42.42
N LYS A 684 6.69 -22.06 43.21
CA LYS A 684 8.01 -22.64 42.88
C LYS A 684 8.00 -23.60 41.68
N ASN A 685 6.84 -24.17 41.32
CA ASN A 685 6.69 -25.17 40.25
C ASN A 685 5.67 -24.72 39.17
N LEU A 686 5.39 -23.42 39.09
CA LEU A 686 4.31 -22.79 38.31
C LEU A 686 4.31 -23.09 36.81
N ARG A 687 5.36 -23.71 36.30
CA ARG A 687 5.45 -24.19 34.92
C ARG A 687 4.47 -25.34 34.61
N ALA A 688 3.74 -25.91 35.58
CA ALA A 688 3.10 -27.20 35.34
C ALA A 688 1.69 -27.50 35.90
N ILE A 689 1.05 -26.66 36.72
CA ILE A 689 -0.19 -27.09 37.41
C ILE A 689 -1.36 -26.15 37.17
N PRO A 690 -2.47 -26.67 36.62
CA PRO A 690 -3.70 -25.92 36.54
C PRO A 690 -4.37 -25.80 37.92
N VAL A 691 -4.84 -24.61 38.30
CA VAL A 691 -5.66 -24.42 39.51
C VAL A 691 -7.14 -24.60 39.15
N PHE A 692 -7.75 -25.72 39.55
CA PHE A 692 -9.11 -26.07 39.11
C PHE A 692 -10.25 -25.60 40.03
N ASN A 693 -9.95 -24.91 41.13
CA ASN A 693 -10.92 -24.50 42.13
C ASN A 693 -11.09 -22.97 42.14
N ASP A 694 -12.31 -22.49 41.89
CA ASP A 694 -12.67 -21.06 41.92
C ASP A 694 -12.22 -20.33 43.19
N SER A 695 -12.38 -20.94 44.38
CA SER A 695 -11.99 -20.31 45.64
C SER A 695 -10.47 -20.12 45.71
N ILE A 696 -9.71 -21.05 45.13
CA ILE A 696 -8.25 -20.95 45.06
C ILE A 696 -7.86 -19.92 44.00
N GLN A 697 -8.50 -19.91 42.82
CA GLN A 697 -8.25 -18.91 41.78
C GLN A 697 -8.58 -17.48 42.25
N ASN A 698 -9.70 -17.27 42.93
CA ASN A 698 -10.07 -15.97 43.49
C ASN A 698 -9.08 -15.51 44.57
N LEU A 699 -8.58 -16.43 45.40
CA LEU A 699 -7.55 -16.13 46.38
C LEU A 699 -6.20 -15.82 45.70
N TYR A 700 -5.90 -16.50 44.60
CA TYR A 700 -4.71 -16.23 43.78
C TYR A 700 -4.80 -14.83 43.16
N LYS A 701 -5.92 -14.51 42.49
CA LYS A 701 -6.25 -13.17 41.96
C LYS A 701 -6.08 -12.08 43.01
N LYS A 702 -6.51 -12.35 44.24
CA LYS A 702 -6.35 -11.42 45.37
C LYS A 702 -4.89 -11.12 45.71
N VAL A 703 -4.08 -12.16 45.82
CA VAL A 703 -2.67 -12.03 46.26
C VAL A 703 -1.80 -11.45 45.14
N THR A 704 -2.11 -11.73 43.88
CA THR A 704 -1.32 -11.21 42.75
C THR A 704 -1.85 -9.87 42.24
N LEU A 705 -3.02 -9.87 41.60
CA LEU A 705 -3.62 -8.68 40.99
C LEU A 705 -4.15 -7.70 42.05
N GLY A 706 -4.69 -8.20 43.17
CA GLY A 706 -5.20 -7.35 44.24
C GLY A 706 -4.11 -6.49 44.89
N GLU A 707 -2.94 -7.04 45.18
CA GLU A 707 -1.81 -6.29 45.74
C GLU A 707 -1.27 -5.23 44.77
N TYR A 708 -1.14 -5.58 43.49
CA TYR A 708 -0.73 -4.63 42.46
C TYR A 708 -1.78 -3.52 42.25
N GLY A 709 -3.05 -3.90 42.22
CA GLY A 709 -4.17 -2.97 42.11
C GLY A 709 -4.24 -1.98 43.27
N MET A 710 -3.98 -2.45 44.50
CA MET A 710 -3.88 -1.58 45.67
C MET A 710 -2.79 -0.52 45.51
N LYS A 711 -1.61 -0.87 44.97
CA LYS A 711 -0.54 0.10 44.69
C LYS A 711 -0.97 1.16 43.68
N ILE A 712 -1.73 0.79 42.65
CA ILE A 712 -2.28 1.75 41.67
C ILE A 712 -3.26 2.71 42.35
N ILE A 713 -4.21 2.20 43.13
CA ILE A 713 -5.22 3.00 43.84
C ILE A 713 -4.57 3.95 44.84
N GLU A 714 -3.60 3.46 45.62
CA GLU A 714 -2.85 4.26 46.60
C GLU A 714 -2.03 5.36 45.93
N ASN A 715 -1.63 5.17 44.67
CA ASN A 715 -1.00 6.19 43.83
C ASN A 715 -2.01 7.11 43.10
N GLY A 716 -3.30 7.04 43.46
CA GLY A 716 -4.36 7.89 42.90
C GLY A 716 -4.98 7.39 41.59
N GLY A 717 -4.64 6.16 41.16
CA GLY A 717 -5.18 5.55 39.95
C GLY A 717 -6.55 4.89 40.13
N VAL A 718 -7.11 4.41 39.01
CA VAL A 718 -8.41 3.73 38.94
C VAL A 718 -8.24 2.31 38.42
N LEU A 719 -8.95 1.36 39.01
CA LEU A 719 -9.04 -0.01 38.49
C LEU A 719 -10.39 -0.23 37.82
N VAL A 720 -10.37 -0.76 36.61
CA VAL A 720 -11.54 -1.25 35.88
C VAL A 720 -11.35 -2.76 35.69
N ASP A 721 -12.26 -3.57 36.23
CA ASP A 721 -12.25 -5.02 36.04
C ASP A 721 -13.46 -5.39 35.18
N VAL A 722 -13.24 -6.14 34.11
CA VAL A 722 -14.24 -6.46 33.09
C VAL A 722 -14.49 -7.96 33.13
N SER A 723 -15.75 -8.33 33.33
CA SER A 723 -16.10 -9.74 33.47
C SER A 723 -15.97 -10.52 32.16
N GLY A 724 -15.22 -11.62 32.25
CA GLY A 724 -15.08 -12.64 31.23
C GLY A 724 -16.35 -13.47 31.01
N ASN A 725 -16.32 -14.28 29.95
CA ASN A 725 -17.47 -15.10 29.57
C ASN A 725 -17.55 -16.45 30.34
N HIS A 726 -16.57 -16.75 31.20
CA HIS A 726 -16.41 -18.04 31.88
C HIS A 726 -17.11 -18.14 33.24
N SER A 727 -17.09 -17.07 34.04
CA SER A 727 -17.64 -17.06 35.41
C SER A 727 -19.17 -17.29 35.40
N ASN A 728 -19.91 -16.52 34.61
CA ASN A 728 -21.37 -16.58 34.54
C ASN A 728 -21.90 -17.92 34.00
N LYS A 729 -21.11 -18.61 33.15
CA LYS A 729 -21.43 -19.95 32.64
C LYS A 729 -21.21 -21.06 33.68
N SER A 730 -20.27 -20.83 34.58
CA SER A 730 -19.89 -21.77 35.66
C SER A 730 -20.80 -21.61 36.87
N ARG A 731 -21.25 -20.37 37.16
CA ARG A 731 -22.18 -20.04 38.25
C ARG A 731 -23.23 -19.03 37.77
N PRO A 732 -24.49 -19.46 37.61
CA PRO A 732 -25.59 -18.50 37.47
C PRO A 732 -25.57 -17.59 38.70
N PHE A 733 -25.59 -16.26 38.51
CA PHE A 733 -25.59 -15.22 39.56
C PHE A 733 -24.25 -14.86 40.24
N SER A 734 -23.10 -15.40 39.81
CA SER A 734 -21.76 -14.90 40.20
C SER A 734 -21.19 -14.08 39.06
N ASP A 735 -20.37 -13.08 39.37
CA ASP A 735 -19.70 -12.24 38.37
C ASP A 735 -18.29 -11.91 38.85
N GLU A 736 -17.28 -12.26 38.06
CA GLU A 736 -15.88 -12.19 38.50
C GLU A 736 -15.39 -10.76 38.76
N ALA A 737 -15.87 -9.77 38.00
CA ALA A 737 -15.50 -8.37 38.21
C ALA A 737 -16.09 -7.84 39.52
N ILE A 738 -17.36 -8.18 39.80
CA ILE A 738 -17.98 -7.85 41.08
C ILE A 738 -17.22 -8.55 42.22
N ASP A 739 -16.96 -9.85 42.11
CA ASP A 739 -16.31 -10.65 43.14
C ASP A 739 -14.88 -10.14 43.44
N PHE A 740 -14.13 -9.73 42.42
CA PHE A 740 -12.81 -9.12 42.60
C PHE A 740 -12.90 -7.73 43.24
N SER A 741 -13.85 -6.90 42.83
CA SER A 741 -14.03 -5.56 43.44
C SER A 741 -14.29 -5.63 44.95
N LEU A 742 -15.03 -6.66 45.42
CA LEU A 742 -15.34 -6.86 46.83
C LEU A 742 -14.11 -7.17 47.70
N GLN A 743 -12.97 -7.53 47.07
CA GLN A 743 -11.72 -7.78 47.78
C GLN A 743 -11.05 -6.49 48.28
N PHE A 744 -11.49 -5.34 47.78
CA PHE A 744 -10.95 -4.05 48.13
C PHE A 744 -11.80 -3.31 49.19
N PRO A 745 -11.18 -2.46 50.04
CA PRO A 745 -11.89 -1.66 51.04
C PRO A 745 -13.07 -0.86 50.47
N LEU A 746 -14.18 -0.82 51.20
CA LEU A 746 -15.44 -0.16 50.78
C LEU A 746 -15.23 1.29 50.34
N LYS A 747 -14.36 2.05 51.04
CA LYS A 747 -14.05 3.45 50.71
C LYS A 747 -13.56 3.65 49.27
N TYR A 748 -12.86 2.68 48.68
CA TYR A 748 -12.34 2.82 47.30
C TYR A 748 -13.43 2.52 46.27
N ARG A 749 -14.36 1.61 46.60
CA ARG A 749 -15.53 1.31 45.78
C ARG A 749 -16.52 2.49 45.77
N GLU A 750 -16.83 3.06 46.92
CA GLU A 750 -17.74 4.21 47.04
C GLU A 750 -17.21 5.47 46.35
N ASN A 751 -15.87 5.65 46.35
CA ASN A 751 -15.22 6.77 45.67
C ASN A 751 -14.97 6.53 44.16
N GLY A 752 -15.47 5.43 43.59
CA GLY A 752 -15.36 5.12 42.16
C GLY A 752 -13.92 4.85 41.68
N LEU A 753 -13.01 4.46 42.59
CA LEU A 753 -11.64 4.08 42.22
C LEU A 753 -11.53 2.62 41.77
N ILE A 754 -12.62 1.86 41.90
CA ILE A 754 -12.76 0.47 41.46
C ILE A 754 -14.09 0.34 40.75
N ILE A 755 -14.04 0.01 39.46
CA ILE A 755 -15.19 0.01 38.56
C ILE A 755 -15.36 -1.41 38.01
N PRO A 756 -16.26 -2.23 38.59
CA PRO A 756 -16.59 -3.54 38.04
C PRO A 756 -17.56 -3.41 36.86
N VAL A 757 -17.16 -3.88 35.68
CA VAL A 757 -18.02 -4.00 34.49
C VAL A 757 -18.54 -5.42 34.41
N ASN A 758 -19.74 -5.63 34.96
CA ASN A 758 -20.33 -6.95 35.09
C ASN A 758 -20.85 -7.52 33.76
N GLY A 759 -20.82 -8.84 33.64
CA GLY A 759 -21.33 -9.61 32.51
C GLY A 759 -22.72 -10.20 32.72
N LEU A 760 -23.36 -9.96 33.88
CA LEU A 760 -24.65 -10.57 34.23
C LEU A 760 -25.79 -10.17 33.28
N ALA A 761 -25.69 -9.01 32.65
CA ALA A 761 -26.70 -8.49 31.73
C ALA A 761 -26.40 -8.72 30.24
N ASN A 762 -25.17 -9.09 29.87
CA ASN A 762 -24.73 -9.13 28.47
C ASN A 762 -23.80 -10.30 28.11
N ASP A 763 -23.69 -11.33 28.96
CA ASP A 763 -22.92 -12.57 28.77
C ASP A 763 -21.39 -12.43 28.54
N VAL A 764 -20.88 -11.22 28.27
CA VAL A 764 -19.49 -10.97 27.86
C VAL A 764 -18.89 -9.67 28.43
N GLY A 765 -19.44 -9.12 29.51
CA GLY A 765 -18.90 -7.96 30.24
C GLY A 765 -18.61 -6.76 29.35
N ALA A 766 -19.59 -5.89 29.13
CA ALA A 766 -19.44 -4.69 28.30
C ALA A 766 -20.07 -3.45 28.95
N GLY A 767 -19.39 -2.29 28.83
CA GLY A 767 -19.87 -1.04 29.43
C GLY A 767 -19.04 0.18 29.07
N HIS A 768 -19.61 1.36 29.35
CA HIS A 768 -18.92 2.65 29.26
C HIS A 768 -18.42 3.08 30.64
N VAL A 769 -17.25 3.70 30.68
CA VAL A 769 -16.60 4.28 31.84
C VAL A 769 -16.25 5.73 31.52
N ASP A 770 -16.86 6.67 32.23
CA ASP A 770 -16.56 8.09 32.09
C ASP A 770 -15.19 8.39 32.71
N LEU A 771 -14.28 8.95 31.92
CA LEU A 771 -12.99 9.43 32.41
C LEU A 771 -13.16 10.83 33.02
N LYS A 772 -12.34 11.15 34.03
CA LYS A 772 -12.45 12.42 34.80
C LYS A 772 -12.28 13.69 33.96
N ASP A 773 -11.77 13.56 32.74
CA ASP A 773 -11.50 14.62 31.77
C ASP A 773 -12.59 14.73 30.67
N GLY A 774 -13.72 14.03 30.84
CA GLY A 774 -14.84 14.07 29.90
C GLY A 774 -14.67 13.18 28.67
N LYS A 775 -13.59 12.38 28.63
CA LYS A 775 -13.39 11.31 27.65
C LYS A 775 -14.19 10.07 28.04
N ILE A 776 -14.61 9.29 27.05
CA ILE A 776 -15.40 8.08 27.27
C ILE A 776 -14.55 6.85 26.92
N LEU A 777 -14.43 5.93 27.86
CA LEU A 777 -13.82 4.62 27.65
C LEU A 777 -14.94 3.59 27.47
N TYR A 778 -14.92 2.82 26.38
CA TYR A 778 -15.75 1.64 26.22
C TYR A 778 -14.91 0.37 26.38
N VAL A 779 -15.37 -0.54 27.22
CA VAL A 779 -14.70 -1.83 27.44
C VAL A 779 -15.67 -2.95 27.13
N SER A 780 -15.16 -4.02 26.51
CA SER A 780 -15.92 -5.24 26.26
C SER A 780 -14.99 -6.43 26.25
N HIS A 781 -15.23 -7.43 27.09
CA HIS A 781 -14.39 -8.63 27.08
C HIS A 781 -14.47 -9.36 25.73
N LYS A 782 -15.61 -9.30 25.02
CA LYS A 782 -15.73 -9.91 23.68
C LYS A 782 -16.39 -8.99 22.66
N PHE A 783 -15.83 -8.94 21.45
CA PHE A 783 -16.44 -8.30 20.28
C PHE A 783 -16.92 -9.33 19.25
N GLN A 784 -17.80 -8.92 18.33
CA GLN A 784 -18.19 -9.78 17.21
C GLN A 784 -16.99 -10.08 16.32
N ARG A 785 -16.67 -11.37 16.16
CA ARG A 785 -15.53 -11.84 15.36
C ARG A 785 -15.60 -11.37 13.91
N GLY A 786 -14.47 -10.93 13.38
CA GLY A 786 -14.29 -10.51 12.00
C GLY A 786 -13.20 -11.29 11.25
N GLN A 787 -13.07 -11.05 9.94
CA GLN A 787 -11.91 -11.54 9.18
C GLN A 787 -10.61 -10.89 9.70
N ASP A 788 -10.67 -9.59 10.03
CA ASP A 788 -9.70 -8.83 10.82
C ASP A 788 -10.42 -8.34 12.08
N GLU A 789 -9.89 -8.67 13.27
CA GLU A 789 -10.54 -8.37 14.55
C GLU A 789 -10.61 -6.86 14.81
N ILE A 790 -9.53 -6.11 14.55
CA ILE A 790 -9.49 -4.67 14.79
C ILE A 790 -10.47 -3.94 13.87
N TYR A 791 -10.47 -4.28 12.58
CA TYR A 791 -11.45 -3.75 11.63
C TYR A 791 -12.89 -4.16 11.96
N GLY A 792 -13.07 -5.39 12.46
CA GLY A 792 -14.35 -5.90 12.95
C GLY A 792 -14.90 -5.05 14.08
N ILE A 793 -14.06 -4.74 15.09
CA ILE A 793 -14.41 -3.88 16.22
C ILE A 793 -14.79 -2.48 15.73
N MET A 794 -13.94 -1.83 14.92
CA MET A 794 -14.24 -0.48 14.39
C MET A 794 -15.55 -0.44 13.60
N THR A 795 -15.82 -1.47 12.80
CA THR A 795 -17.09 -1.58 12.05
C THR A 795 -18.28 -1.79 12.99
N HIS A 796 -18.11 -2.56 14.06
CA HIS A 796 -19.13 -2.80 15.07
C HIS A 796 -19.49 -1.52 15.82
N LEU A 797 -18.48 -0.78 16.30
CA LEU A 797 -18.65 0.51 16.99
C LEU A 797 -19.42 1.52 16.14
N ARG A 798 -19.03 1.66 14.86
CA ARG A 798 -19.74 2.53 13.91
C ARG A 798 -21.21 2.13 13.73
N LYS A 799 -21.51 0.83 13.64
CA LYS A 799 -22.90 0.34 13.53
C LYS A 799 -23.71 0.61 14.79
N MET A 800 -23.08 0.58 15.95
CA MET A 800 -23.70 0.94 17.22
C MET A 800 -23.88 2.45 17.39
N ASN A 801 -23.28 3.27 16.51
CA ASN A 801 -23.15 4.71 16.72
C ASN A 801 -22.56 5.02 18.11
N ASN A 802 -21.54 4.25 18.49
CA ASN A 802 -20.83 4.41 19.75
C ASN A 802 -20.00 5.70 19.72
N ASP A 803 -19.92 6.42 20.84
CA ASP A 803 -19.27 7.72 20.98
C ASP A 803 -18.00 7.69 21.86
N ALA A 804 -17.48 6.51 22.18
CA ALA A 804 -16.33 6.36 23.07
C ALA A 804 -15.01 6.82 22.43
N ASP A 805 -14.21 7.66 23.10
CA ASP A 805 -12.88 8.04 22.56
C ASP A 805 -11.91 6.86 22.50
N ILE A 806 -11.96 5.98 23.51
CA ILE A 806 -11.04 4.85 23.68
C ILE A 806 -11.86 3.58 23.85
N VAL A 807 -11.43 2.51 23.18
CA VAL A 807 -12.12 1.22 23.20
C VAL A 807 -11.14 0.11 23.51
N PHE A 808 -11.43 -0.69 24.53
CA PHE A 808 -10.66 -1.89 24.87
C PHE A 808 -11.49 -3.15 24.67
N GLY A 809 -10.86 -4.12 24.01
CA GLY A 809 -11.37 -5.47 23.82
C GLY A 809 -10.41 -6.54 24.30
N GLY A 810 -10.96 -7.68 24.67
CA GLY A 810 -10.24 -8.91 25.00
C GLY A 810 -10.73 -10.14 24.22
N ASP A 811 -10.49 -11.34 24.78
CA ASP A 811 -10.86 -12.70 24.29
C ASP A 811 -10.30 -13.13 22.93
N ALA A 812 -9.96 -12.19 22.04
CA ALA A 812 -9.34 -12.50 20.77
C ALA A 812 -7.82 -12.44 20.93
N HIS A 813 -7.19 -13.62 21.11
CA HIS A 813 -5.74 -13.85 21.27
C HIS A 813 -4.84 -13.36 20.09
N GLN A 814 -5.33 -12.45 19.24
CA GLN A 814 -4.58 -11.71 18.24
C GLN A 814 -4.59 -10.22 18.62
N PRO A 815 -3.61 -9.74 19.40
CA PRO A 815 -3.60 -8.36 19.84
C PRO A 815 -3.43 -7.38 18.69
N GLY A 816 -3.79 -6.13 18.94
CA GLY A 816 -3.57 -5.06 17.97
C GLY A 816 -4.18 -3.75 18.42
N ILE A 817 -3.92 -2.71 17.64
CA ILE A 817 -4.54 -1.41 17.80
C ILE A 817 -5.13 -0.95 16.48
N GLY A 818 -6.13 -0.10 16.54
CA GLY A 818 -6.70 0.59 15.40
C GLY A 818 -7.12 2.01 15.73
N TYR A 819 -7.22 2.85 14.70
CA TYR A 819 -7.78 4.18 14.84
C TYR A 819 -8.63 4.54 13.61
N ALA A 820 -9.90 4.83 13.87
CA ALA A 820 -10.88 5.26 12.87
C ALA A 820 -12.05 6.00 13.52
N ASP A 821 -12.65 6.94 12.79
CA ASP A 821 -13.84 7.69 13.18
C ASP A 821 -13.71 8.38 14.56
N GLY A 822 -12.48 8.75 14.96
CA GLY A 822 -12.17 9.39 16.26
C GLY A 822 -11.90 8.41 17.41
N HIS A 823 -12.13 7.11 17.20
CA HIS A 823 -11.95 6.07 18.21
C HIS A 823 -10.55 5.45 18.15
N LEU A 824 -9.85 5.36 19.28
CA LEU A 824 -8.72 4.44 19.44
C LEU A 824 -9.23 3.08 19.92
N VAL A 825 -9.07 2.05 19.10
CA VAL A 825 -9.42 0.67 19.45
C VAL A 825 -8.16 -0.08 19.84
N THR A 826 -8.19 -0.80 20.96
CA THR A 826 -7.13 -1.72 21.35
C THR A 826 -7.73 -3.08 21.67
N LEU A 827 -7.06 -4.13 21.17
CA LEU A 827 -7.29 -5.50 21.54
C LEU A 827 -6.03 -5.97 22.26
N HIS A 828 -6.11 -6.12 23.59
CA HIS A 828 -4.93 -6.44 24.38
C HIS A 828 -4.49 -7.90 24.15
N PRO A 829 -3.20 -8.22 24.37
CA PRO A 829 -2.74 -9.60 24.35
C PRO A 829 -3.32 -10.34 25.57
N GLY A 830 -3.41 -11.67 25.45
CA GLY A 830 -3.64 -12.54 26.60
C GLY A 830 -2.35 -12.87 27.33
N PHE A 831 -2.43 -13.32 28.59
CA PHE A 831 -1.30 -13.96 29.28
C PHE A 831 -1.37 -15.49 29.20
N GLN A 832 -2.48 -16.04 28.71
CA GLN A 832 -2.64 -17.47 28.53
C GLN A 832 -1.50 -18.07 27.68
N ALA A 833 -0.90 -19.15 28.17
CA ALA A 833 0.13 -19.87 27.44
C ALA A 833 -0.45 -20.52 26.18
N MET A 834 0.29 -20.40 25.06
CA MET A 834 -0.05 -21.04 23.80
C MET A 834 -0.12 -22.55 23.94
N ASN A 835 -1.33 -23.08 23.81
CA ASN A 835 -1.65 -24.49 23.87
C ASN A 835 -2.52 -24.90 22.66
N LYS A 836 -2.77 -26.19 22.48
CA LYS A 836 -3.53 -26.68 21.32
C LYS A 836 -4.96 -26.15 21.29
N PHE A 837 -5.57 -25.83 22.45
CA PHE A 837 -6.89 -25.17 22.54
C PHE A 837 -6.83 -23.74 22.02
N VAL A 838 -5.88 -22.91 22.45
CA VAL A 838 -5.71 -21.54 21.92
C VAL A 838 -5.49 -21.57 20.40
N GLN A 839 -4.70 -22.53 19.90
CA GLN A 839 -4.49 -22.73 18.46
C GLN A 839 -5.75 -23.16 17.69
N THR A 840 -6.68 -23.91 18.30
CA THR A 840 -7.94 -24.33 17.67
C THR A 840 -9.06 -23.31 17.83
N ALA A 841 -9.16 -22.66 18.99
CA ALA A 841 -10.19 -21.67 19.30
C ALA A 841 -9.97 -20.33 18.58
N ALA A 842 -8.70 -19.96 18.35
CA ALA A 842 -8.33 -18.73 17.66
C ALA A 842 -8.40 -18.83 16.12
N ALA A 843 -8.34 -20.04 15.52
CA ALA A 843 -8.35 -20.29 14.06
C ALA A 843 -7.35 -19.45 13.22
N LYS A 844 -6.47 -18.72 13.89
CA LYS A 844 -5.39 -17.84 13.45
C LYS A 844 -4.28 -18.08 14.48
N PRO A 845 -2.98 -18.01 14.14
CA PRO A 845 -1.92 -18.21 15.11
C PRO A 845 -1.94 -17.02 16.07
N ALA A 846 -2.70 -17.20 17.14
CA ALA A 846 -2.47 -16.58 18.42
C ALA A 846 -1.01 -16.79 18.80
N GLY A 847 -0.43 -15.90 19.60
CA GLY A 847 0.83 -16.26 20.27
C GLY A 847 1.64 -15.11 20.82
N VAL A 848 1.29 -13.87 20.50
CA VAL A 848 1.88 -12.74 21.20
C VAL A 848 1.17 -12.60 22.55
N ARG A 849 1.92 -12.75 23.65
CA ARG A 849 1.43 -12.50 25.03
C ARG A 849 2.05 -11.22 25.57
N GLY A 850 1.45 -10.70 26.63
CA GLY A 850 1.88 -9.48 27.31
C GLY A 850 0.72 -8.52 27.50
N PHE A 851 0.99 -7.22 27.47
CA PHE A 851 -0.01 -6.18 27.69
C PHE A 851 0.26 -4.96 26.81
N ILE A 852 -0.69 -4.01 26.78
CA ILE A 852 -0.54 -2.76 26.06
C ILE A 852 -0.73 -1.59 27.03
N ASN A 853 0.17 -0.62 26.98
CA ASN A 853 -0.06 0.69 27.58
C ASN A 853 -0.64 1.62 26.52
N VAL A 854 -1.80 2.20 26.80
CA VAL A 854 -2.42 3.24 25.98
C VAL A 854 -2.23 4.59 26.66
N PHE A 855 -1.68 5.52 25.92
CA PHE A 855 -1.44 6.90 26.31
C PHE A 855 -2.42 7.79 25.55
N TYR A 856 -3.07 8.72 26.24
CA TYR A 856 -3.97 9.69 25.62
C TYR A 856 -3.78 11.09 26.22
N ASP A 857 -4.04 12.12 25.43
CA ASP A 857 -4.02 13.50 25.90
C ASP A 857 -5.42 13.90 26.42
N PRO A 858 -5.58 14.28 27.69
CA PRO A 858 -6.87 14.65 28.25
C PRO A 858 -7.36 16.03 27.77
N THR A 859 -6.46 16.86 27.23
CA THR A 859 -6.73 18.23 26.78
C THR A 859 -6.94 18.33 25.28
N GLN A 860 -6.66 17.26 24.53
CA GLN A 860 -6.68 17.26 23.07
C GLN A 860 -7.42 16.03 22.52
N GLU A 861 -8.12 16.22 21.42
CA GLU A 861 -8.78 15.13 20.70
C GLU A 861 -7.76 14.40 19.82
N GLU A 862 -7.99 13.10 19.59
CA GLU A 862 -7.28 12.32 18.58
C GLU A 862 -5.75 12.25 18.73
N ILE A 863 -5.23 12.42 19.95
CA ILE A 863 -3.81 12.20 20.27
C ILE A 863 -3.70 10.99 21.17
N TYR A 864 -3.20 9.90 20.59
CA TYR A 864 -3.07 8.61 21.25
C TYR A 864 -1.69 8.01 21.02
N GLU A 865 -1.24 7.15 21.91
CA GLU A 865 -0.07 6.30 21.70
C GLU A 865 -0.32 4.94 22.34
N ALA A 866 0.04 3.88 21.63
CA ALA A 866 -0.03 2.53 22.18
C ALA A 866 1.35 1.90 22.19
N GLU A 867 1.75 1.42 23.35
CA GLU A 867 3.00 0.73 23.61
C GLU A 867 2.74 -0.75 23.80
N PHE A 868 3.31 -1.56 22.92
CA PHE A 868 3.26 -3.02 23.00
C PHE A 868 4.39 -3.52 23.90
N VAL A 869 4.04 -4.06 25.07
CA VAL A 869 4.95 -4.73 25.99
C VAL A 869 4.71 -6.23 25.92
N LEU A 870 5.45 -6.89 25.02
CA LEU A 870 5.21 -8.27 24.61
C LEU A 870 6.26 -9.22 25.21
N ASN A 871 6.13 -10.52 24.93
CA ASN A 871 7.03 -11.58 25.41
C ASN A 871 8.51 -11.18 25.44
N ASN A 872 9.07 -10.75 24.31
CA ASN A 872 10.48 -10.40 24.18
C ASN A 872 10.96 -9.32 25.17
N THR A 873 10.07 -8.41 25.60
CA THR A 873 10.35 -7.40 26.61
C THR A 873 10.21 -7.97 28.01
N LEU A 874 9.13 -8.73 28.28
CA LEU A 874 8.87 -9.33 29.59
C LEU A 874 9.88 -10.41 29.97
N GLU A 875 10.31 -11.23 29.01
CA GLU A 875 11.28 -12.31 29.20
C GLU A 875 12.65 -11.78 29.65
N LYS A 876 13.09 -10.62 29.11
CA LYS A 876 14.30 -9.94 29.61
C LYS A 876 14.18 -9.54 31.07
N ILE A 877 13.02 -9.04 31.49
CA ILE A 877 12.78 -8.67 32.89
C ILE A 877 12.80 -9.92 33.78
N ILE A 878 12.21 -11.02 33.33
CA ILE A 878 12.24 -12.30 34.03
C ILE A 878 13.67 -12.77 34.25
N GLU A 879 14.50 -12.72 33.20
CA GLU A 879 15.91 -13.11 33.25
C GLU A 879 16.72 -12.20 34.17
N GLU A 880 16.57 -10.88 34.05
CA GLU A 880 17.25 -9.89 34.90
C GLU A 880 16.90 -10.06 36.38
N LYS A 881 15.62 -10.29 36.69
CA LYS A 881 15.12 -10.39 38.07
C LYS A 881 15.17 -11.79 38.64
N ASN A 882 15.55 -12.79 37.83
CA ASN A 882 15.44 -14.20 38.19
C ASN A 882 14.04 -14.58 38.70
N ILE A 883 12.99 -14.10 38.01
CA ILE A 883 11.59 -14.46 38.30
C ILE A 883 11.40 -15.95 37.93
N ARG A 884 11.52 -16.84 38.92
CA ARG A 884 11.63 -18.29 38.71
C ARG A 884 10.31 -19.01 38.60
#